data_AF-A0A6M0J8T3-F1
#
_entry.id   AF-A0A6M0J8T3-F1
#
_cell.length_a   1.000
_cell.length_b   1.000
_cell.length_c   1.000
_cell.angle_alpha   90.00
_cell.angle_beta   90.00
_cell.angle_gamma   90.00
#
_symmetry.space_group_name_H-M   'P 1'
#
loop_
_entity.id
_entity.type
_entity.pdbx_description
1 polymer ?
#
loop_
_entity_poly.entity_id
_entity_poly.type
_entity_poly.pdbx_seq_one_letter_code
_entity_poly.pdbx_strand_id
1 'polypeptide(L)'
;MTKPDPQKVFSSWVWALFIISAIVFVSTVFISTWTSTGPTLFPTYEVNPTITRLLPTGLQVPSIDWELSFPLVAVLLICVCLRFIRSTNSSRFVMKLILLFLATRYFIWRTVATLNLSHPASVVFSLTIYILEVISFVSCCLYTLQTIWSTSKARSAQANQYSQAVLSTQYFPSVDVLIPTYNEPDYIVRRTVIGCQAMEYLNKTIYILDDTRRPHIKALAQELGCEYITRPDNTHAKAGNLNNALKHIGGELIVPIDADFVPFKNFLTRTVGFFQNPEISLVQTPQYFYNPDYHARNLGLENFLPNDLEHFYGLQQSNRDVGNSVICCGSSYVVRRSCLDAIGGYYTRCCVEDFQTSLRMLTHGFRLIFLNEVLSTGESTRTYTDFIDQRLRWLQGNFQVYFCGDDIPIWSKLNWIQKSYSISQLLYCFQSVFRTVFLLAPLCSAYLGISPFIATLPEILYYFMPFWLLHIAIYGWASNYRVSYFWNEVYETIFCFPALKRLCLIIRNPFAKASRATRKGVKADRKNYNFNHTLPLIILLALSVLIIGLNLVGVQFGVWLTLDESSGVLIFWLFYNALFMGVAILSAIDQPIRRTMDRFPLKTACKITVKDQVFLGYTQNLSEGGARVLLITPDVALNTSIVEVTFLEYGFSIQAEIVRFFVKKDQFGIALQFVQVETEQQRKLVEVLYTEMTWWKQRKKPGTLDSFLAMIASTIQARPLLNRYD
;
A
#
# COMPACT_ATOMS: atom_id res chain seq x y z
N MET A 1 -30.82 19.28 4.98
CA MET A 1 -30.21 17.97 5.27
C MET A 1 -31.07 17.28 6.32
N THR A 2 -31.89 16.33 5.90
CA THR A 2 -32.72 15.51 6.78
C THR A 2 -31.85 14.60 7.64
N LYS A 3 -32.13 14.54 8.96
CA LYS A 3 -31.48 13.60 9.88
C LYS A 3 -31.67 12.17 9.34
N PRO A 4 -30.64 11.31 9.31
CA PRO A 4 -30.83 9.91 8.99
C PRO A 4 -31.68 9.27 10.09
N ASP A 5 -32.73 8.58 9.66
CA ASP A 5 -33.64 7.82 10.52
C ASP A 5 -32.88 6.63 11.14
N PRO A 6 -32.71 6.58 12.47
CA PRO A 6 -31.98 5.50 13.14
C PRO A 6 -32.68 4.12 13.04
N GLN A 7 -33.90 4.04 12.51
CA GLN A 7 -34.62 2.77 12.36
C GLN A 7 -34.28 1.96 11.09
N LYS A 8 -33.42 2.47 10.19
CA LYS A 8 -32.97 1.72 8.99
C LYS A 8 -31.47 1.44 8.97
N VAL A 9 -30.89 1.06 10.12
CA VAL A 9 -29.47 0.63 10.20
C VAL A 9 -29.24 -0.70 9.45
N PHE A 10 -30.28 -1.53 9.30
CA PHE A 10 -30.23 -2.77 8.54
C PHE A 10 -31.25 -2.75 7.41
N SER A 11 -30.80 -2.97 6.18
CA SER A 11 -31.68 -3.10 5.01
C SER A 11 -32.58 -4.32 5.14
N SER A 12 -33.81 -4.24 4.61
CA SER A 12 -34.82 -5.31 4.67
C SER A 12 -34.31 -6.67 4.18
N TRP A 13 -33.39 -6.71 3.22
CA TRP A 13 -32.79 -7.95 2.74
C TRP A 13 -31.86 -8.65 3.76
N VAL A 14 -31.23 -7.90 4.68
CA VAL A 14 -30.40 -8.48 5.76
C VAL A 14 -31.29 -9.15 6.79
N TRP A 15 -32.42 -8.51 7.14
CA TRP A 15 -33.44 -9.14 7.98
C TRP A 15 -34.05 -10.36 7.30
N ALA A 16 -34.32 -10.29 6.00
CA ALA A 16 -34.78 -11.44 5.24
C ALA A 16 -33.75 -12.58 5.28
N LEU A 17 -32.45 -12.31 5.09
CA LEU A 17 -31.40 -13.32 5.21
C LEU A 17 -31.30 -13.90 6.63
N PHE A 18 -31.42 -13.08 7.67
CA PHE A 18 -31.40 -13.54 9.06
C PHE A 18 -32.58 -14.46 9.34
N ILE A 19 -33.79 -14.03 8.96
CA ILE A 19 -35.02 -14.82 9.12
C ILE A 19 -34.94 -16.10 8.30
N ILE A 20 -34.49 -16.04 7.04
CA ILE A 20 -34.29 -17.23 6.20
C ILE A 20 -33.25 -18.14 6.84
N SER A 21 -32.14 -17.61 7.37
CA SER A 21 -31.11 -18.42 8.04
C SER A 21 -31.64 -19.06 9.31
N ALA A 22 -32.47 -18.37 10.09
CA ALA A 22 -33.11 -18.89 11.28
C ALA A 22 -34.18 -19.95 10.94
N ILE A 23 -35.00 -19.72 9.92
CA ILE A 23 -36.01 -20.66 9.43
C ILE A 23 -35.33 -21.89 8.85
N VAL A 24 -34.30 -21.73 8.02
CA VAL A 24 -33.52 -22.84 7.48
C VAL A 24 -32.85 -23.58 8.63
N PHE A 25 -32.22 -22.88 9.58
CA PHE A 25 -31.66 -23.51 10.78
C PHE A 25 -32.72 -24.36 11.50
N VAL A 26 -33.85 -23.79 11.88
CA VAL A 26 -34.94 -24.52 12.57
C VAL A 26 -35.48 -25.67 11.73
N SER A 27 -35.67 -25.48 10.43
CA SER A 27 -36.16 -26.51 9.50
C SER A 27 -35.15 -27.64 9.34
N THR A 28 -33.87 -27.31 9.24
CA THR A 28 -32.75 -28.24 9.11
C THR A 28 -32.54 -28.99 10.41
N VAL A 29 -32.68 -28.33 11.58
CA VAL A 29 -32.76 -28.99 12.90
C VAL A 29 -33.93 -29.97 12.92
N PHE A 30 -35.12 -29.55 12.51
CA PHE A 30 -36.32 -30.39 12.51
C PHE A 30 -36.23 -31.59 11.54
N ILE A 31 -35.64 -31.38 10.36
CA ILE A 31 -35.39 -32.45 9.37
C ILE A 31 -34.29 -33.40 9.88
N SER A 32 -33.27 -32.89 10.56
CA SER A 32 -32.18 -33.70 11.13
C SER A 32 -32.57 -34.49 12.38
N THR A 33 -33.55 -34.05 13.16
CA THR A 33 -34.11 -34.86 14.23
C THR A 33 -34.99 -35.99 13.66
N TRP A 34 -35.47 -35.84 12.43
CA TRP A 34 -36.23 -36.85 11.69
C TRP A 34 -35.36 -37.81 10.88
N THR A 35 -34.18 -37.39 10.44
CA THR A 35 -33.25 -38.16 9.59
C THR A 35 -31.96 -38.44 10.34
N SER A 36 -31.50 -39.69 10.41
CA SER A 36 -30.28 -40.09 11.14
C SER A 36 -28.96 -39.55 10.54
N THR A 37 -29.05 -38.63 9.57
CA THR A 37 -27.97 -38.19 8.69
C THR A 37 -27.45 -36.79 8.99
N GLY A 38 -27.96 -36.13 10.04
CA GLY A 38 -27.55 -34.78 10.44
C GLY A 38 -28.09 -33.67 9.53
N PRO A 39 -27.92 -32.39 9.91
CA PRO A 39 -28.64 -31.29 9.29
C PRO A 39 -27.90 -30.78 8.04
N THR A 40 -28.31 -31.20 6.84
CA THR A 40 -27.72 -30.73 5.57
C THR A 40 -28.80 -30.44 4.54
N LEU A 41 -28.64 -29.35 3.76
CA LEU A 41 -29.55 -29.00 2.64
C LEU A 41 -29.43 -29.97 1.46
N PHE A 42 -28.34 -30.73 1.40
CA PHE A 42 -28.09 -31.76 0.40
C PHE A 42 -27.96 -33.10 1.13
N PRO A 43 -28.54 -34.20 0.61
CA PRO A 43 -28.40 -35.50 1.25
C PRO A 43 -26.92 -35.85 1.44
N THR A 44 -26.53 -36.18 2.67
CA THR A 44 -25.27 -36.86 2.99
C THR A 44 -25.33 -38.27 2.43
N TYR A 45 -25.23 -38.40 1.12
CA TYR A 45 -24.74 -39.64 0.57
C TYR A 45 -23.37 -39.87 1.20
N GLU A 46 -23.18 -41.05 1.79
CA GLU A 46 -21.88 -41.56 2.19
C GLU A 46 -20.96 -41.53 0.97
N VAL A 47 -20.31 -40.40 0.74
CA VAL A 47 -19.19 -40.32 -0.17
C VAL A 47 -18.12 -41.11 0.52
N ASN A 48 -17.95 -42.36 0.09
CA ASN A 48 -16.93 -43.24 0.61
C ASN A 48 -15.59 -42.46 0.64
N PRO A 49 -15.09 -42.06 1.83
CA PRO A 49 -13.91 -41.22 1.96
C PRO A 49 -12.64 -41.95 1.46
N THR A 50 -12.76 -43.23 1.10
CA THR A 50 -11.67 -44.06 0.57
C THR A 50 -11.42 -43.96 -0.94
N ILE A 51 -12.16 -43.14 -1.70
CA ILE A 51 -11.69 -42.74 -3.05
C ILE A 51 -10.89 -41.44 -2.96
N THR A 52 -9.98 -41.33 -1.98
CA THR A 52 -8.80 -40.50 -2.17
C THR A 52 -8.02 -41.13 -3.32
N ARG A 53 -7.98 -40.44 -4.45
CA ARG A 53 -7.20 -40.90 -5.60
C ARG A 53 -5.75 -41.01 -5.14
N LEU A 54 -5.21 -42.23 -5.18
CA LEU A 54 -3.88 -42.49 -4.69
C LEU A 54 -2.86 -41.65 -5.48
N LEU A 55 -2.08 -40.85 -4.75
CA LEU A 55 -0.91 -40.20 -5.30
C LEU A 55 0.12 -41.27 -5.72
N PRO A 56 1.06 -40.94 -6.63
CA PRO A 56 2.23 -41.79 -6.88
C PRO A 56 2.90 -42.16 -5.55
N THR A 57 3.43 -43.38 -5.43
CA THR A 57 3.95 -43.95 -4.17
C THR A 57 4.94 -43.04 -3.42
N GLY A 58 5.79 -42.30 -4.13
CA GLY A 58 6.74 -41.33 -3.52
C GLY A 58 6.12 -40.01 -3.04
N LEU A 59 4.84 -39.78 -3.30
CA LEU A 59 4.06 -38.59 -2.91
C LEU A 59 2.87 -38.98 -2.03
N GLN A 60 2.77 -40.20 -1.52
CA GLN A 60 1.71 -40.57 -0.59
C GLN A 60 2.01 -40.07 0.82
N VAL A 61 0.96 -39.92 1.63
CA VAL A 61 1.13 -39.63 3.05
C VAL A 61 1.78 -40.84 3.72
N PRO A 62 2.86 -40.64 4.50
CA PRO A 62 3.46 -41.72 5.26
C PRO A 62 2.48 -42.36 6.24
N SER A 63 2.55 -43.67 6.42
CA SER A 63 1.77 -44.38 7.45
C SER A 63 2.34 -44.20 8.87
N ILE A 64 3.52 -43.60 9.00
CA ILE A 64 4.22 -43.43 10.27
C ILE A 64 4.03 -41.98 10.77
N ASP A 65 3.46 -41.82 11.98
CA ASP A 65 3.05 -40.51 12.52
C ASP A 65 4.15 -39.46 12.59
N TRP A 66 5.41 -39.84 12.90
CA TRP A 66 6.51 -38.87 12.96
C TRP A 66 6.92 -38.36 11.56
N GLU A 67 6.77 -39.19 10.52
CA GLU A 67 7.07 -38.82 9.13
C GLU A 67 6.04 -37.82 8.58
N LEU A 68 4.79 -37.90 9.06
CA LEU A 68 3.74 -36.92 8.77
C LEU A 68 4.11 -35.51 9.26
N SER A 69 4.77 -35.42 10.41
CA SER A 69 5.15 -34.13 11.01
C SER A 69 6.48 -33.59 10.48
N PHE A 70 7.29 -34.42 9.81
CA PHE A 70 8.65 -34.07 9.40
C PHE A 70 8.74 -32.80 8.52
N PRO A 71 7.97 -32.64 7.42
CA PRO A 71 8.06 -31.43 6.59
C PRO A 71 7.68 -30.17 7.36
N LEU A 72 6.70 -30.28 8.26
CA LEU A 72 6.25 -29.17 9.09
C LEU A 72 7.35 -28.76 10.09
N VAL A 73 7.94 -29.72 10.81
CA VAL A 73 9.04 -29.46 11.75
C VAL A 73 10.25 -28.88 11.02
N ALA A 74 10.62 -29.44 9.85
CA ALA A 74 11.72 -28.94 9.04
C ALA A 74 11.50 -27.48 8.60
N VAL A 75 10.29 -27.14 8.14
CA VAL A 75 9.94 -25.75 7.80
C VAL A 75 9.97 -24.83 9.02
N LEU A 76 9.46 -25.27 10.17
CA LEU A 76 9.50 -24.48 11.40
C LEU A 76 10.96 -24.17 11.82
N LEU A 77 11.86 -25.16 11.71
CA LEU A 77 13.29 -24.96 11.94
C LEU A 77 13.89 -23.97 10.94
N ILE A 78 13.57 -24.09 9.64
CA ILE A 78 13.98 -23.12 8.61
C ILE A 78 13.49 -21.71 8.98
N CYS A 79 12.22 -21.55 9.35
CA CYS A 79 11.65 -20.27 9.77
C CYS A 79 12.37 -19.65 10.97
N VAL A 80 12.85 -20.46 11.93
CA VAL A 80 13.69 -20.00 13.04
C VAL A 80 15.07 -19.59 12.53
N CYS A 81 15.72 -20.42 11.69
CA CYS A 81 17.02 -20.12 11.11
C CYS A 81 17.03 -18.84 10.25
N LEU A 82 15.94 -18.56 9.52
CA LEU A 82 15.79 -17.34 8.71
C LEU A 82 15.89 -16.04 9.53
N ARG A 83 15.68 -16.09 10.85
CA ARG A 83 15.90 -14.94 11.74
C ARG A 83 17.37 -14.55 11.83
N PHE A 84 18.28 -15.49 11.61
CA PHE A 84 19.73 -15.29 11.72
C PHE A 84 20.42 -15.17 10.35
N ILE A 85 19.76 -15.58 9.27
CA ILE A 85 20.28 -15.54 7.91
C ILE A 85 19.89 -14.20 7.24
N ARG A 86 20.86 -13.50 6.65
CA ARG A 86 20.58 -12.27 5.88
C ARG A 86 19.95 -12.59 4.52
N SER A 87 18.99 -11.75 4.10
CA SER A 87 18.42 -11.80 2.75
C SER A 87 19.41 -11.24 1.72
N THR A 88 20.06 -12.14 1.00
CA THR A 88 20.98 -11.88 -0.12
C THR A 88 20.40 -12.49 -1.40
N ASN A 89 20.99 -12.24 -2.57
CA ASN A 89 20.52 -12.89 -3.80
C ASN A 89 20.65 -14.42 -3.71
N SER A 90 21.78 -14.94 -3.21
CA SER A 90 22.03 -16.38 -3.10
C SER A 90 21.12 -17.04 -2.04
N SER A 91 20.98 -16.45 -0.85
CA SER A 91 20.08 -17.01 0.15
C SER A 91 18.62 -16.98 -0.29
N ARG A 92 18.18 -15.90 -0.97
CA ARG A 92 16.83 -15.84 -1.55
C ARG A 92 16.62 -16.92 -2.61
N PHE A 93 17.61 -17.17 -3.47
CA PHE A 93 17.54 -18.22 -4.48
C PHE A 93 17.27 -19.59 -3.85
N VAL A 94 18.07 -20.00 -2.86
CA VAL A 94 17.91 -21.31 -2.19
C VAL A 94 16.54 -21.43 -1.52
N MET A 95 16.14 -20.43 -0.71
CA MET A 95 14.86 -20.48 0.01
C MET A 95 13.65 -20.51 -0.91
N LYS A 96 13.76 -19.85 -2.07
CA LYS A 96 12.69 -19.82 -3.06
C LYS A 96 12.58 -21.08 -3.89
N LEU A 97 13.69 -21.78 -4.12
CA LEU A 97 13.64 -23.13 -4.70
C LEU A 97 12.92 -24.10 -3.76
N ILE A 98 13.20 -24.05 -2.46
CA ILE A 98 12.48 -24.86 -1.46
C ILE A 98 10.99 -24.48 -1.46
N LEU A 99 10.66 -23.19 -1.50
CA LEU A 99 9.28 -22.73 -1.58
C LEU A 99 8.56 -23.26 -2.84
N LEU A 100 9.20 -23.16 -4.01
CA LEU A 100 8.65 -23.68 -5.27
C LEU A 100 8.44 -25.19 -5.23
N PHE A 101 9.36 -25.93 -4.63
CA PHE A 101 9.22 -27.37 -4.42
C PHE A 101 7.99 -27.69 -3.54
N LEU A 102 7.86 -27.05 -2.39
CA LEU A 102 6.72 -27.26 -1.48
C LEU A 102 5.39 -26.82 -2.13
N ALA A 103 5.38 -25.70 -2.84
CA ALA A 103 4.21 -25.21 -3.57
C ALA A 103 3.77 -26.21 -4.65
N THR A 104 4.73 -26.73 -5.43
CA THR A 104 4.47 -27.73 -6.47
C THR A 104 3.93 -29.03 -5.87
N ARG A 105 4.53 -29.50 -4.76
CA ARG A 105 4.06 -30.67 -4.03
C ARG A 105 2.62 -30.50 -3.52
N TYR A 106 2.31 -29.37 -2.89
CA TYR A 106 0.94 -29.04 -2.49
C TYR A 106 -0.02 -29.03 -3.68
N PHE A 107 0.39 -28.42 -4.80
CA PHE A 107 -0.47 -28.28 -5.96
C PHE A 107 -0.74 -29.62 -6.67
N ILE A 108 0.23 -30.54 -6.71
CA ILE A 108 0.04 -31.91 -7.20
C ILE A 108 -0.98 -32.63 -6.32
N TRP A 109 -0.83 -32.58 -4.99
CA TRP A 109 -1.81 -33.17 -4.06
C TRP A 109 -3.20 -32.56 -4.25
N ARG A 110 -3.29 -31.24 -4.35
CA ARG A 110 -4.55 -30.51 -4.57
C ARG A 110 -5.25 -30.92 -5.87
N THR A 111 -4.48 -31.17 -6.92
CA THR A 111 -4.98 -31.53 -8.26
C THR A 111 -5.45 -32.98 -8.33
N VAL A 112 -4.66 -33.90 -7.76
CA VAL A 112 -4.88 -35.35 -7.95
C VAL A 112 -5.81 -35.92 -6.90
N ALA A 113 -5.65 -35.55 -5.63
CA ALA A 113 -6.23 -36.28 -4.50
C ALA A 113 -7.49 -35.63 -3.91
N THR A 114 -7.63 -34.30 -3.98
CA THR A 114 -8.59 -33.59 -3.12
C THR A 114 -9.78 -32.94 -3.82
N LEU A 115 -9.91 -33.06 -5.15
CA LEU A 115 -11.06 -32.51 -5.86
C LEU A 115 -12.36 -33.20 -5.42
N ASN A 116 -13.36 -32.41 -5.01
CA ASN A 116 -14.64 -32.94 -4.58
C ASN A 116 -15.56 -33.16 -5.78
N LEU A 117 -15.70 -34.42 -6.18
CA LEU A 117 -16.50 -34.84 -7.34
C LEU A 117 -17.79 -35.58 -6.96
N SER A 118 -18.21 -35.50 -5.68
CA SER A 118 -19.33 -36.30 -5.17
C SER A 118 -20.70 -35.88 -5.69
N HIS A 119 -20.91 -34.58 -5.91
CA HIS A 119 -22.19 -34.01 -6.31
C HIS A 119 -21.97 -32.84 -7.28
N PRO A 120 -22.86 -32.58 -8.26
CA PRO A 120 -22.67 -31.50 -9.25
C PRO A 120 -22.39 -30.12 -8.63
N ALA A 121 -23.09 -29.77 -7.54
CA ALA A 121 -22.81 -28.52 -6.83
C ALA A 121 -21.41 -28.50 -6.18
N SER A 122 -20.97 -29.63 -5.61
CA SER A 122 -19.62 -29.80 -5.08
C SER A 122 -18.56 -29.71 -6.17
N VAL A 123 -18.82 -30.27 -7.35
CA VAL A 123 -17.93 -30.20 -8.52
C VAL A 123 -17.75 -28.75 -8.94
N VAL A 124 -18.84 -28.00 -9.14
CA VAL A 124 -18.78 -26.59 -9.55
C VAL A 124 -18.01 -25.76 -8.51
N PHE A 125 -18.31 -25.97 -7.23
CA PHE A 125 -17.64 -25.24 -6.16
C PHE A 125 -16.16 -25.61 -6.04
N SER A 126 -15.83 -26.90 -6.09
CA SER A 126 -14.45 -27.41 -6.03
C SER A 126 -13.61 -26.93 -7.20
N LEU A 127 -14.15 -26.98 -8.43
CA LEU A 127 -13.47 -26.47 -9.63
C LEU A 127 -13.30 -24.96 -9.60
N THR A 128 -14.27 -24.21 -9.09
CA THR A 128 -14.16 -22.76 -8.94
C THR A 128 -12.98 -22.41 -8.03
N ILE A 129 -12.90 -23.03 -6.85
CA ILE A 129 -11.79 -22.82 -5.93
C ILE A 129 -10.47 -23.29 -6.54
N TYR A 130 -10.46 -24.46 -7.19
CA TYR A 130 -9.27 -25.00 -7.83
C TYR A 130 -8.72 -24.07 -8.93
N ILE A 131 -9.57 -23.50 -9.80
CA ILE A 131 -9.13 -22.56 -10.84
C ILE A 131 -8.47 -21.33 -10.21
N LEU A 132 -9.03 -20.79 -9.13
CA LEU A 132 -8.42 -19.67 -8.41
C LEU A 132 -7.08 -20.05 -7.76
N GLU A 133 -6.98 -21.26 -7.21
CA GLU A 133 -5.74 -21.81 -6.68
C GLU A 133 -4.70 -22.01 -7.78
N VAL A 134 -5.08 -22.44 -8.99
CA VAL A 134 -4.18 -22.55 -10.16
C VAL A 134 -3.60 -21.18 -10.51
N ILE A 135 -4.46 -20.16 -10.61
CA ILE A 135 -4.03 -18.80 -10.95
C ILE A 135 -3.14 -18.23 -9.82
N SER A 136 -3.47 -18.50 -8.56
CA SER A 136 -2.67 -18.10 -7.40
C SER A 136 -1.32 -18.82 -7.37
N PHE A 137 -1.27 -20.10 -7.75
CA PHE A 137 -0.04 -20.88 -7.88
C PHE A 137 0.86 -20.32 -8.97
N VAL A 138 0.32 -20.03 -10.16
CA VAL A 138 1.06 -19.37 -11.25
C VAL A 138 1.59 -18.00 -10.79
N SER A 139 0.76 -17.20 -10.12
CA SER A 139 1.16 -15.91 -9.56
C SER A 139 2.28 -16.06 -8.53
N CYS A 140 2.21 -17.07 -7.65
CA CYS A 140 3.24 -17.39 -6.67
C CYS A 140 4.55 -17.79 -7.35
N CYS A 141 4.52 -18.62 -8.39
CA CYS A 141 5.69 -19.01 -9.16
C CYS A 141 6.35 -17.79 -9.82
N LEU A 142 5.57 -16.98 -10.53
CA LEU A 142 6.05 -15.76 -11.19
C LEU A 142 6.67 -14.79 -10.17
N TYR A 143 5.95 -14.48 -9.09
CA TYR A 143 6.42 -13.57 -8.04
C TYR A 143 7.71 -14.10 -7.41
N THR A 144 7.77 -15.42 -7.14
CA THR A 144 8.94 -16.07 -6.55
C THR A 144 10.16 -15.88 -7.44
N LEU A 145 10.06 -16.22 -8.73
CA LEU A 145 11.13 -16.09 -9.71
C LEU A 145 11.56 -14.63 -9.89
N GLN A 146 10.59 -13.73 -10.08
CA GLN A 146 10.83 -12.30 -10.32
C GLN A 146 11.55 -11.62 -9.17
N THR A 147 11.36 -12.09 -7.93
CA THR A 147 11.91 -11.42 -6.74
C THR A 147 13.20 -12.06 -6.18
N ILE A 148 13.86 -12.96 -6.91
CA ILE A 148 15.12 -13.62 -6.44
C ILE A 148 16.27 -12.60 -6.39
N TRP A 149 16.51 -11.88 -7.49
CA TRP A 149 17.60 -10.91 -7.61
C TRP A 149 17.10 -9.48 -7.44
N SER A 150 17.87 -8.62 -6.77
CA SER A 150 17.58 -7.18 -6.65
C SER A 150 18.80 -6.36 -7.05
N THR A 151 18.59 -5.29 -7.80
CA THR A 151 19.65 -4.36 -8.22
C THR A 151 19.93 -3.24 -7.21
N SER A 152 19.15 -3.13 -6.11
CA SER A 152 19.19 -1.98 -5.19
C SER A 152 20.60 -1.59 -4.73
N LYS A 153 21.41 -2.55 -4.26
CA LYS A 153 22.79 -2.28 -3.82
C LYS A 153 23.70 -1.86 -4.98
N ALA A 154 23.56 -2.51 -6.14
CA ALA A 154 24.36 -2.21 -7.32
C ALA A 154 24.05 -0.81 -7.87
N ARG A 155 22.76 -0.42 -7.93
CA ARG A 155 22.34 0.91 -8.36
C ARG A 155 22.81 2.01 -7.42
N SER A 156 22.74 1.78 -6.11
CA SER A 156 23.27 2.74 -5.12
C SER A 156 24.79 2.96 -5.27
N ALA A 157 25.54 1.88 -5.50
CA ALA A 157 26.98 1.96 -5.78
C ALA A 157 27.30 2.68 -7.10
N GLN A 158 26.55 2.39 -8.16
CA GLN A 158 26.66 3.10 -9.45
C GLN A 158 26.36 4.59 -9.30
N ALA A 159 25.32 4.94 -8.53
CA ALA A 159 25.01 6.34 -8.25
C ALA A 159 26.15 7.06 -7.51
N ASN A 160 26.85 6.39 -6.58
CA ASN A 160 28.04 6.97 -5.90
C ASN A 160 29.18 7.26 -6.87
N GLN A 161 29.40 6.36 -7.83
CA GLN A 161 30.42 6.52 -8.85
C GLN A 161 30.03 7.62 -9.85
N TYR A 162 28.82 7.55 -10.40
CA TYR A 162 28.37 8.47 -11.44
C TYR A 162 28.09 9.89 -10.93
N SER A 163 27.79 10.05 -9.63
CA SER A 163 27.63 11.39 -9.04
C SER A 163 28.93 12.19 -9.06
N GLN A 164 30.10 11.56 -9.12
CA GLN A 164 31.39 12.28 -9.14
C GLN A 164 31.53 13.16 -10.40
N ALA A 165 31.10 12.66 -11.57
CA ALA A 165 31.10 13.44 -12.81
C ALA A 165 30.13 14.63 -12.76
N VAL A 166 29.02 14.47 -12.03
CA VAL A 166 28.03 15.55 -11.82
C VAL A 166 28.59 16.61 -10.86
N LEU A 167 29.15 16.19 -9.73
CA LEU A 167 29.71 17.08 -8.72
C LEU A 167 30.93 17.85 -9.22
N SER A 168 31.75 17.24 -10.09
CA SER A 168 32.86 17.89 -10.77
C SER A 168 32.46 18.67 -12.03
N THR A 169 31.17 18.72 -12.36
CA THR A 169 30.60 19.35 -13.57
C THR A 169 31.11 18.80 -14.91
N GLN A 170 31.80 17.66 -14.92
CA GLN A 170 32.22 16.95 -16.14
C GLN A 170 31.02 16.44 -16.95
N TYR A 171 29.95 16.05 -16.27
CA TYR A 171 28.67 15.68 -16.88
C TYR A 171 27.55 16.51 -16.26
N PHE A 172 27.11 17.56 -16.97
CA PHE A 172 26.24 18.60 -16.41
C PHE A 172 25.13 19.05 -17.39
N PRO A 173 24.30 18.12 -17.89
CA PRO A 173 23.23 18.44 -18.84
C PRO A 173 22.19 19.40 -18.25
N SER A 174 21.44 20.11 -19.10
CA SER A 174 20.33 20.95 -18.65
C SER A 174 19.14 20.11 -18.16
N VAL A 175 18.51 20.56 -17.06
CA VAL A 175 17.41 19.86 -16.41
C VAL A 175 16.18 20.75 -16.28
N ASP A 176 15.05 20.35 -16.87
CA ASP A 176 13.76 21.01 -16.65
C ASP A 176 12.94 20.27 -15.58
N VAL A 177 12.66 20.95 -14.46
CA VAL A 177 11.86 20.43 -13.36
C VAL A 177 10.42 20.88 -13.54
N LEU A 178 9.49 19.94 -13.68
CA LEU A 178 8.09 20.20 -13.99
C LEU A 178 7.20 19.90 -12.79
N ILE A 179 6.48 20.92 -12.31
CA ILE A 179 5.57 20.83 -11.16
C ILE A 179 4.12 21.01 -11.65
N PRO A 180 3.43 19.93 -12.06
CA PRO A 180 2.03 20.00 -12.46
C PRO A 180 1.12 20.25 -11.25
N THR A 181 0.19 21.18 -11.41
CA THR A 181 -0.80 21.50 -10.38
C THR A 181 -2.17 21.79 -11.00
N TYR A 182 -3.23 21.39 -10.30
CA TYR A 182 -4.62 21.55 -10.72
C TYR A 182 -5.46 22.30 -9.67
N ASN A 183 -5.49 21.82 -8.42
CA ASN A 183 -6.26 22.40 -7.32
C ASN A 183 -5.51 22.42 -5.99
N GLU A 184 -4.22 22.11 -5.99
CA GLU A 184 -3.38 22.14 -4.80
C GLU A 184 -3.31 23.59 -4.28
N PRO A 185 -3.41 23.79 -2.95
CA PRO A 185 -3.32 25.11 -2.35
C PRO A 185 -1.91 25.71 -2.50
N ASP A 186 -1.84 27.04 -2.46
CA ASP A 186 -0.59 27.82 -2.59
C ASP A 186 0.55 27.26 -1.74
N TYR A 187 0.30 27.00 -0.45
CA TYR A 187 1.34 26.54 0.47
C TYR A 187 1.94 25.17 0.09
N ILE A 188 1.19 24.30 -0.58
CA ILE A 188 1.68 23.00 -1.06
C ILE A 188 2.58 23.21 -2.28
N VAL A 189 2.12 23.97 -3.27
CA VAL A 189 2.90 24.29 -4.47
C VAL A 189 4.18 25.02 -4.09
N ARG A 190 4.08 26.02 -3.21
CA ARG A 190 5.20 26.80 -2.67
C ARG A 190 6.26 25.92 -2.01
N ARG A 191 5.85 25.00 -1.13
CA ARG A 191 6.76 24.04 -0.48
C ARG A 191 7.53 23.22 -1.49
N THR A 192 6.84 22.70 -2.51
CA THR A 192 7.45 21.87 -3.55
C THR A 192 8.42 22.66 -4.42
N VAL A 193 8.07 23.88 -4.82
CA VAL A 193 8.96 24.78 -5.57
C VAL A 193 10.22 25.07 -4.76
N ILE A 194 10.08 25.44 -3.48
CA ILE A 194 11.21 25.68 -2.58
C ILE A 194 12.10 24.44 -2.46
N GLY A 195 11.50 23.25 -2.31
CA GLY A 195 12.22 21.99 -2.30
C GLY A 195 13.00 21.75 -3.59
N CYS A 196 12.41 22.06 -4.75
CA CYS A 196 13.08 21.96 -6.04
C CYS A 196 14.23 22.97 -6.19
N GLN A 197 14.09 24.19 -5.64
CA GLN A 197 15.15 25.19 -5.60
C GLN A 197 16.34 24.73 -4.77
N ALA A 198 16.09 24.02 -3.67
CA ALA A 198 17.11 23.49 -2.76
C ALA A 198 17.95 22.34 -3.34
N MET A 199 17.60 21.78 -4.50
CA MET A 199 18.44 20.75 -5.14
C MET A 199 19.82 21.32 -5.52
N GLU A 200 20.88 20.61 -5.15
CA GLU A 200 22.29 20.98 -5.36
C GLU A 200 22.75 20.71 -6.80
N TYR A 201 22.13 21.40 -7.75
CA TYR A 201 22.42 21.31 -9.17
C TYR A 201 22.08 22.63 -9.85
N LEU A 202 23.08 23.32 -10.41
CA LEU A 202 22.90 24.70 -10.91
C LEU A 202 22.21 24.76 -12.28
N ASN A 203 22.46 23.81 -13.19
CA ASN A 203 21.90 23.81 -14.54
C ASN A 203 20.46 23.25 -14.57
N LYS A 204 19.58 23.82 -13.73
CA LYS A 204 18.17 23.43 -13.64
C LYS A 204 17.23 24.63 -13.79
N THR A 205 16.10 24.43 -14.46
CA THR A 205 15.01 25.42 -14.55
C THR A 205 13.73 24.81 -14.01
N ILE A 206 12.99 25.55 -13.19
CA ILE A 206 11.79 25.07 -12.49
C ILE A 206 10.55 25.70 -13.13
N TYR A 207 9.61 24.85 -13.53
CA TYR A 207 8.36 25.23 -14.17
C TYR A 207 7.16 24.79 -13.33
N ILE A 208 6.28 25.74 -13.00
CA ILE A 208 4.95 25.45 -12.49
C ILE A 208 4.01 25.28 -13.69
N LEU A 209 3.39 24.09 -13.80
CA LEU A 209 2.46 23.78 -14.87
C LEU A 209 1.03 23.83 -14.32
N ASP A 210 0.36 24.96 -14.45
CA ASP A 210 -0.96 25.18 -13.85
C ASP A 210 -2.10 24.96 -14.83
N ASP A 211 -2.84 23.87 -14.62
CA ASP A 211 -3.90 23.43 -15.52
C ASP A 211 -5.20 24.28 -15.37
N THR A 212 -5.33 25.06 -14.30
CA THR A 212 -6.57 25.83 -14.01
C THR A 212 -6.41 27.34 -14.08
N ARG A 213 -5.25 27.85 -14.57
CA ARG A 213 -5.00 29.27 -14.87
C ARG A 213 -5.23 30.19 -13.66
N ARG A 214 -4.75 29.78 -12.49
CA ARG A 214 -4.95 30.46 -11.20
C ARG A 214 -4.01 31.68 -11.09
N PRO A 215 -4.56 32.92 -10.97
CA PRO A 215 -3.74 34.13 -10.86
C PRO A 215 -2.77 34.12 -9.67
N HIS A 216 -3.20 33.56 -8.53
CA HIS A 216 -2.35 33.46 -7.34
C HIS A 216 -1.15 32.52 -7.52
N ILE A 217 -1.30 31.42 -8.29
CA ILE A 217 -0.17 30.52 -8.61
C ILE A 217 0.80 31.18 -9.59
N LYS A 218 0.30 31.98 -10.53
CA LYS A 218 1.16 32.79 -11.41
C LYS A 218 1.96 33.82 -10.61
N ALA A 219 1.32 34.50 -9.66
CA ALA A 219 2.00 35.43 -8.75
C ALA A 219 3.04 34.71 -7.88
N LEU A 220 2.71 33.51 -7.36
CA LEU A 220 3.64 32.65 -6.63
C LEU A 220 4.88 32.30 -7.46
N ALA A 221 4.72 31.95 -8.74
CA ALA A 221 5.83 31.65 -9.63
C ALA A 221 6.78 32.85 -9.76
N GLN A 222 6.22 34.05 -9.96
CA GLN A 222 6.98 35.30 -10.04
C GLN A 222 7.70 35.62 -8.72
N GLU A 223 7.01 35.46 -7.58
CA GLU A 223 7.58 35.69 -6.25
C GLU A 223 8.78 34.76 -5.98
N LEU A 224 8.66 33.48 -6.35
CA LEU A 224 9.70 32.49 -6.11
C LEU A 224 10.80 32.52 -7.18
N GLY A 225 10.62 33.22 -8.29
CA GLY A 225 11.58 33.25 -9.40
C GLY A 225 11.59 31.96 -10.22
N CYS A 226 10.41 31.41 -10.52
CA CYS A 226 10.23 30.20 -11.34
C CYS A 226 9.35 30.50 -12.56
N GLU A 227 9.45 29.64 -13.58
CA GLU A 227 8.67 29.78 -14.80
C GLU A 227 7.23 29.30 -14.61
N TYR A 228 6.28 29.94 -15.29
CA TYR A 228 4.86 29.59 -15.24
C TYR A 228 4.36 29.23 -16.64
N ILE A 229 3.84 28.01 -16.79
CA ILE A 229 3.21 27.54 -18.02
C ILE A 229 1.77 27.16 -17.72
N THR A 230 0.87 27.59 -18.60
CA THR A 230 -0.53 27.17 -18.59
C THR A 230 -0.99 26.92 -20.03
N ARG A 231 -2.21 26.43 -20.19
CA ARG A 231 -2.82 26.10 -21.49
C ARG A 231 -4.30 26.47 -21.54
N PRO A 232 -4.87 26.66 -22.74
CA PRO A 232 -6.25 27.13 -22.88
C PRO A 232 -7.31 26.08 -22.47
N ASP A 233 -6.98 24.79 -22.55
CA ASP A 233 -7.89 23.68 -22.21
C ASP A 233 -7.33 22.77 -21.11
N ASN A 234 -8.13 21.81 -20.65
CA ASN A 234 -7.75 20.80 -19.66
C ASN A 234 -7.78 19.39 -20.25
N THR A 235 -7.54 19.26 -21.56
CA THR A 235 -7.60 17.98 -22.27
C THR A 235 -6.54 17.01 -21.71
N HIS A 236 -6.88 15.74 -21.52
CA HIS A 236 -5.94 14.72 -21.04
C HIS A 236 -5.24 15.00 -19.68
N ALA A 237 -5.81 15.87 -18.84
CA ALA A 237 -5.36 16.14 -17.47
C ALA A 237 -3.82 16.34 -17.37
N LYS A 238 -3.15 15.67 -16.41
CA LYS A 238 -1.70 15.79 -16.17
C LYS A 238 -0.85 15.47 -17.40
N ALA A 239 -1.16 14.40 -18.14
CA ALA A 239 -0.44 14.03 -19.36
C ALA A 239 -0.48 15.14 -20.41
N GLY A 240 -1.66 15.73 -20.62
CA GLY A 240 -1.83 16.85 -21.54
C GLY A 240 -1.09 18.11 -21.09
N ASN A 241 -1.08 18.38 -19.78
CA ASN A 241 -0.35 19.50 -19.21
C ASN A 241 1.18 19.35 -19.41
N LEU A 242 1.71 18.16 -19.13
CA LEU A 242 3.12 17.83 -19.38
C LEU A 242 3.46 17.96 -20.87
N ASN A 243 2.64 17.38 -21.77
CA ASN A 243 2.85 17.47 -23.21
C ASN A 243 2.76 18.91 -23.75
N ASN A 244 1.93 19.76 -23.15
CA ASN A 244 1.92 21.18 -23.49
C ASN A 244 3.25 21.84 -23.10
N ALA A 245 3.75 21.58 -21.89
CA ALA A 245 5.03 22.12 -21.43
C ALA A 245 6.20 21.69 -22.31
N LEU A 246 6.22 20.44 -22.79
CA LEU A 246 7.26 19.94 -23.71
C LEU A 246 7.44 20.78 -24.97
N LYS A 247 6.42 21.55 -25.39
CA LYS A 247 6.50 22.45 -26.56
C LYS A 247 7.22 23.78 -26.27
N HIS A 248 7.38 24.12 -25.00
CA HIS A 248 7.89 25.42 -24.54
C HIS A 248 9.24 25.33 -23.82
N ILE A 249 9.74 24.10 -23.59
CA ILE A 249 10.96 23.83 -22.83
C ILE A 249 11.97 23.04 -23.67
N GLY A 250 13.26 23.14 -23.33
CA GLY A 250 14.37 22.63 -24.14
C GLY A 250 15.45 21.87 -23.38
N GLY A 251 15.22 21.52 -22.11
CA GLY A 251 16.15 20.77 -21.28
C GLY A 251 16.43 19.36 -21.83
N GLU A 252 17.68 18.91 -21.67
CA GLU A 252 18.11 17.57 -22.09
C GLU A 252 17.47 16.46 -21.24
N LEU A 253 17.25 16.75 -19.96
CA LEU A 253 16.59 15.88 -18.99
C LEU A 253 15.34 16.56 -18.43
N ILE A 254 14.27 15.79 -18.27
CA ILE A 254 12.99 16.26 -17.71
C ILE A 254 12.75 15.58 -16.38
N VAL A 255 12.30 16.34 -15.38
CA VAL A 255 12.04 15.86 -14.02
C VAL A 255 10.65 16.27 -13.55
N PRO A 256 9.65 15.40 -13.72
CA PRO A 256 8.32 15.65 -13.16
C PRO A 256 8.29 15.38 -11.65
N ILE A 257 7.82 16.38 -10.90
CA ILE A 257 7.62 16.32 -9.45
C ILE A 257 6.18 16.75 -9.16
N ASP A 258 5.36 15.85 -8.61
CA ASP A 258 4.00 16.19 -8.18
C ASP A 258 4.01 17.36 -7.18
N ALA A 259 2.99 18.21 -7.23
CA ALA A 259 2.91 19.43 -6.42
C ALA A 259 2.97 19.19 -4.89
N ASP A 260 2.78 17.97 -4.41
CA ASP A 260 2.89 17.57 -3.01
C ASP A 260 4.14 16.73 -2.68
N PHE A 261 5.10 16.61 -3.61
CA PHE A 261 6.39 15.95 -3.41
C PHE A 261 7.54 16.96 -3.34
N VAL A 262 8.34 16.88 -2.28
CA VAL A 262 9.52 17.70 -2.09
C VAL A 262 10.77 16.84 -2.34
N PRO A 263 11.60 17.18 -3.35
CA PRO A 263 12.86 16.48 -3.58
C PRO A 263 13.90 16.83 -2.50
N PHE A 264 14.84 15.92 -2.31
CA PHE A 264 16.01 16.13 -1.46
C PHE A 264 17.07 16.93 -2.19
N LYS A 265 17.96 17.57 -1.41
CA LYS A 265 19.07 18.37 -1.95
C LYS A 265 19.90 17.59 -2.98
N ASN A 266 20.14 16.32 -2.69
CA ASN A 266 20.95 15.43 -3.52
C ASN A 266 20.17 14.71 -4.64
N PHE A 267 18.87 15.01 -4.86
CA PHE A 267 18.06 14.28 -5.85
C PHE A 267 18.71 14.23 -7.24
N LEU A 268 19.15 15.37 -7.79
CA LEU A 268 19.76 15.44 -9.12
C LEU A 268 21.18 14.89 -9.14
N THR A 269 22.00 15.17 -8.11
CA THR A 269 23.39 14.66 -8.04
C THR A 269 23.43 13.14 -7.97
N ARG A 270 22.39 12.50 -7.41
CA ARG A 270 22.23 11.04 -7.34
C ARG A 270 21.66 10.40 -8.61
N THR A 271 20.94 11.15 -9.44
CA THR A 271 20.15 10.59 -10.57
C THR A 271 20.70 10.96 -11.94
N VAL A 272 21.14 12.20 -12.15
CA VAL A 272 21.62 12.71 -13.45
C VAL A 272 22.81 11.91 -13.96
N GLY A 273 23.72 11.48 -13.08
CA GLY A 273 24.93 10.76 -13.46
C GLY A 273 24.67 9.47 -14.27
N PHE A 274 23.51 8.82 -14.13
CA PHE A 274 23.20 7.61 -14.90
C PHE A 274 23.07 7.86 -16.41
N PHE A 275 22.75 9.08 -16.84
CA PHE A 275 22.54 9.39 -18.26
C PHE A 275 23.83 9.54 -19.06
N GLN A 276 25.00 9.44 -18.39
CA GLN A 276 26.29 9.16 -19.02
C GLN A 276 26.24 7.85 -19.84
N ASN A 277 25.42 6.88 -19.41
CA ASN A 277 25.11 5.73 -20.23
C ASN A 277 23.99 6.11 -21.23
N PRO A 278 24.25 6.09 -22.55
CA PRO A 278 23.25 6.45 -23.56
C PRO A 278 22.06 5.49 -23.62
N GLU A 279 22.21 4.24 -23.15
CA GLU A 279 21.12 3.27 -23.11
C GLU A 279 20.04 3.67 -22.10
N ILE A 280 20.42 4.31 -20.98
CA ILE A 280 19.49 4.68 -19.92
C ILE A 280 18.62 5.85 -20.37
N SER A 281 17.31 5.59 -20.37
CA SER A 281 16.29 6.53 -20.84
C SER A 281 15.49 7.14 -19.69
N LEU A 282 15.35 6.44 -18.56
CA LEU A 282 14.61 6.91 -17.38
C LEU A 282 15.19 6.33 -16.09
N VAL A 283 15.27 7.17 -15.05
CA VAL A 283 15.65 6.79 -13.68
C VAL A 283 14.48 7.11 -12.75
N GLN A 284 13.80 6.08 -12.24
CA GLN A 284 12.74 6.23 -11.24
C GLN A 284 13.33 6.09 -9.82
N THR A 285 12.87 6.93 -8.88
CA THR A 285 13.18 6.80 -7.45
C THR A 285 11.93 6.41 -6.66
N PRO A 286 12.05 5.82 -5.45
CA PRO A 286 10.95 5.64 -4.52
C PRO A 286 10.13 6.91 -4.28
N GLN A 287 8.81 6.76 -4.20
CA GLN A 287 7.93 7.76 -3.60
C GLN A 287 7.74 7.39 -2.13
N TYR A 288 8.27 8.23 -1.25
CA TYR A 288 8.21 8.02 0.18
C TYR A 288 7.29 9.07 0.82
N PHE A 289 6.54 8.70 1.86
CA PHE A 289 5.59 9.62 2.49
C PHE A 289 6.02 9.98 3.91
N TYR A 290 5.95 11.27 4.23
CA TYR A 290 6.36 11.75 5.55
C TYR A 290 5.25 11.57 6.60
N ASN A 291 3.98 11.52 6.20
CA ASN A 291 2.85 11.21 7.07
C ASN A 291 2.50 9.72 7.04
N PRO A 292 1.99 9.15 8.15
CA PRO A 292 1.52 7.77 8.17
C PRO A 292 0.24 7.63 7.37
N ASP A 293 0.04 6.44 6.81
CA ASP A 293 -1.19 6.10 6.12
C ASP A 293 -2.38 6.07 7.07
N TYR A 294 -3.57 6.30 6.51
CA TYR A 294 -4.82 6.43 7.27
C TYR A 294 -5.08 5.22 8.18
N HIS A 295 -4.89 3.99 7.70
CA HIS A 295 -5.21 2.76 8.45
C HIS A 295 -4.27 2.59 9.66
N ALA A 296 -2.98 2.92 9.49
CA ALA A 296 -1.99 2.80 10.55
C ALA A 296 -2.27 3.84 11.63
N ARG A 297 -2.60 5.07 11.22
CA ARG A 297 -3.05 6.12 12.12
C ARG A 297 -4.36 5.76 12.83
N ASN A 298 -5.35 5.25 12.12
CA ASN A 298 -6.67 4.94 12.67
C ASN A 298 -6.57 3.85 13.75
N LEU A 299 -5.68 2.86 13.56
CA LEU A 299 -5.38 1.81 14.54
C LEU A 299 -4.35 2.23 15.63
N GLY A 300 -3.77 3.43 15.55
CA GLY A 300 -2.73 3.86 16.50
C GLY A 300 -1.42 3.06 16.39
N LEU A 301 -1.06 2.66 15.16
CA LEU A 301 0.10 1.86 14.78
C LEU A 301 1.05 2.64 13.84
N GLU A 302 0.93 3.96 13.76
CA GLU A 302 1.67 4.83 12.83
C GLU A 302 3.20 4.73 12.95
N ASN A 303 3.71 4.46 14.16
CA ASN A 303 5.14 4.33 14.43
C ASN A 303 5.66 2.90 14.22
N PHE A 304 4.76 1.97 13.89
CA PHE A 304 5.04 0.54 13.88
C PHE A 304 4.87 -0.08 12.50
N LEU A 305 3.76 0.23 11.81
CA LEU A 305 3.50 -0.33 10.48
C LEU A 305 4.26 0.44 9.39
N PRO A 306 4.82 -0.26 8.39
CA PRO A 306 5.38 0.39 7.20
C PRO A 306 4.26 1.00 6.33
N ASN A 307 4.64 1.90 5.44
CA ASN A 307 3.72 2.43 4.42
C ASN A 307 3.30 1.32 3.44
N ASP A 308 2.10 1.42 2.91
CA ASP A 308 1.52 0.42 2.00
C ASP A 308 2.34 0.18 0.71
N LEU A 309 3.05 1.21 0.21
CA LEU A 309 3.87 1.15 -1.00
C LEU A 309 5.30 0.68 -0.75
N GLU A 310 5.69 0.42 0.50
CA GLU A 310 7.03 -0.05 0.84
C GLU A 310 7.33 -1.42 0.19
N HIS A 311 6.32 -2.26 -0.03
CA HIS A 311 6.47 -3.49 -0.81
C HIS A 311 6.88 -3.21 -2.26
N PHE A 312 6.19 -2.26 -2.88
CA PHE A 312 6.37 -1.92 -4.29
C PHE A 312 7.70 -1.21 -4.54
N TYR A 313 7.96 -0.10 -3.85
CA TYR A 313 9.20 0.66 -4.01
C TYR A 313 10.40 -0.01 -3.35
N GLY A 314 10.21 -0.61 -2.18
CA GLY A 314 11.32 -1.16 -1.41
C GLY A 314 11.85 -2.49 -1.93
N LEU A 315 11.02 -3.28 -2.61
CA LEU A 315 11.39 -4.59 -3.15
C LEU A 315 11.08 -4.68 -4.65
N GLN A 316 9.81 -4.63 -5.05
CA GLN A 316 9.39 -5.02 -6.41
C GLN A 316 10.06 -4.21 -7.52
N GLN A 317 10.19 -2.88 -7.39
CA GLN A 317 10.80 -2.05 -8.44
C GLN A 317 12.28 -2.37 -8.67
N SER A 318 13.04 -2.68 -7.61
CA SER A 318 14.44 -3.13 -7.74
C SER A 318 14.56 -4.53 -8.34
N ASN A 319 13.53 -5.37 -8.17
CA ASN A 319 13.45 -6.66 -8.84
C ASN A 319 13.08 -6.49 -10.33
N ARG A 320 12.12 -5.60 -10.64
CA ARG A 320 11.72 -5.24 -12.00
C ARG A 320 12.87 -4.65 -12.82
N ASP A 321 13.78 -3.91 -12.19
CA ASP A 321 15.00 -3.41 -12.85
C ASP A 321 15.92 -4.53 -13.35
N VAL A 322 15.94 -5.71 -12.68
CA VAL A 322 16.67 -6.88 -13.19
C VAL A 322 16.11 -7.32 -14.54
N GLY A 323 14.77 -7.34 -14.67
CA GLY A 323 14.08 -7.78 -15.88
C GLY A 323 13.79 -6.68 -16.92
N ASN A 324 14.39 -5.49 -16.78
CA ASN A 324 14.06 -4.30 -17.58
C ASN A 324 12.54 -4.06 -17.68
N SER A 325 11.85 -4.03 -16.55
CA SER A 325 10.39 -3.86 -16.48
C SER A 325 9.98 -2.84 -15.40
N VAL A 326 10.83 -1.84 -15.16
CA VAL A 326 10.56 -0.75 -14.20
C VAL A 326 9.32 0.02 -14.62
N ILE A 327 8.48 0.34 -13.64
CA ILE A 327 7.28 1.16 -13.83
C ILE A 327 7.62 2.60 -13.45
N CYS A 328 7.28 3.56 -14.31
CA CYS A 328 7.29 4.98 -13.93
C CYS A 328 6.04 5.28 -13.09
N CYS A 329 6.22 6.00 -11.99
CA CYS A 329 5.19 6.26 -10.99
C CYS A 329 4.72 7.72 -10.94
N GLY A 330 5.03 8.50 -11.98
CA GLY A 330 4.39 9.81 -12.21
C GLY A 330 5.00 10.97 -11.45
N SER A 331 5.86 10.72 -10.48
CA SER A 331 6.66 11.73 -9.78
C SER A 331 8.02 11.15 -9.39
N SER A 332 8.98 12.03 -9.15
CA SER A 332 10.31 11.69 -8.64
C SER A 332 11.07 10.75 -9.58
N TYR A 333 11.11 11.12 -10.86
CA TYR A 333 11.94 10.46 -11.86
C TYR A 333 12.60 11.47 -12.78
N VAL A 334 13.69 11.04 -13.41
CA VAL A 334 14.39 11.78 -14.45
C VAL A 334 14.23 11.00 -15.75
N VAL A 335 13.89 11.68 -16.84
CA VAL A 335 13.74 11.07 -18.17
C VAL A 335 14.52 11.85 -19.21
N ARG A 336 15.17 11.14 -20.15
CA ARG A 336 15.85 11.75 -21.28
C ARG A 336 14.82 12.34 -22.24
N ARG A 337 14.92 13.63 -22.55
CA ARG A 337 13.96 14.34 -23.39
C ARG A 337 13.81 13.68 -24.78
N SER A 338 14.92 13.34 -25.41
CA SER A 338 14.92 12.72 -26.74
C SER A 338 14.19 11.37 -26.79
N CYS A 339 14.27 10.56 -25.72
CA CYS A 339 13.53 9.30 -25.62
C CYS A 339 12.02 9.53 -25.48
N LEU A 340 11.63 10.57 -24.74
CA LEU A 340 10.24 10.95 -24.57
C LEU A 340 9.63 11.49 -25.87
N ASP A 341 10.37 12.33 -26.60
CA ASP A 341 9.95 12.82 -27.92
C ASP A 341 9.83 11.69 -28.94
N ALA A 342 10.74 10.71 -28.91
CA ALA A 342 10.71 9.54 -29.80
C ALA A 342 9.44 8.68 -29.65
N ILE A 343 8.79 8.69 -28.49
CA ILE A 343 7.50 8.03 -28.27
C ILE A 343 6.29 8.97 -28.40
N GLY A 344 6.50 10.21 -28.83
CA GLY A 344 5.44 11.21 -28.99
C GLY A 344 4.95 11.82 -27.67
N GLY A 345 5.79 11.89 -26.65
CA GLY A 345 5.47 12.49 -25.35
C GLY A 345 4.78 11.53 -24.37
N TYR A 346 4.16 12.11 -23.33
CA TYR A 346 3.36 11.39 -22.35
C TYR A 346 2.09 10.81 -22.97
N TYR A 347 1.74 9.59 -22.59
CA TYR A 347 0.58 8.90 -23.11
C TYR A 347 -0.74 9.46 -22.55
N THR A 348 -1.70 9.79 -23.40
CA THR A 348 -2.88 10.61 -23.02
C THR A 348 -4.22 9.87 -22.99
N ARG A 349 -4.26 8.61 -23.43
CA ARG A 349 -5.51 7.84 -23.62
C ARG A 349 -6.02 7.17 -22.34
N CYS A 350 -5.18 7.06 -21.31
CA CYS A 350 -5.46 6.34 -20.06
C CYS A 350 -5.38 7.27 -18.85
N CYS A 351 -5.89 6.82 -17.70
CA CYS A 351 -5.99 7.65 -16.50
C CYS A 351 -4.76 7.64 -15.56
N VAL A 352 -3.72 6.86 -15.88
CA VAL A 352 -2.50 6.66 -15.06
C VAL A 352 -1.29 6.76 -16.00
N GLU A 353 -1.10 7.95 -16.56
CA GLU A 353 -0.29 8.22 -17.75
C GLU A 353 1.16 7.75 -17.65
N ASP A 354 1.68 7.78 -16.43
CA ASP A 354 3.03 7.43 -16.04
C ASP A 354 3.36 5.96 -16.32
N PHE A 355 2.52 5.04 -15.81
CA PHE A 355 2.69 3.61 -16.05
C PHE A 355 2.61 3.32 -17.55
N GLN A 356 1.64 3.92 -18.26
CA GLN A 356 1.51 3.69 -19.70
C GLN A 356 2.66 4.27 -20.51
N THR A 357 3.15 5.46 -20.14
CA THR A 357 4.32 6.05 -20.78
C THR A 357 5.54 5.16 -20.59
N SER A 358 5.78 4.63 -19.37
CA SER A 358 6.88 3.68 -19.15
C SER A 358 6.75 2.39 -19.96
N LEU A 359 5.54 1.83 -20.08
CA LEU A 359 5.31 0.63 -20.87
C LEU A 359 5.49 0.91 -22.37
N ARG A 360 5.04 2.07 -22.84
CA ARG A 360 5.28 2.52 -24.21
C ARG A 360 6.77 2.67 -24.48
N MET A 361 7.54 3.29 -23.57
CA MET A 361 9.00 3.36 -23.67
C MET A 361 9.63 1.96 -23.77
N LEU A 362 9.21 1.02 -22.92
CA LEU A 362 9.70 -0.37 -22.95
C LEU A 362 9.39 -1.07 -24.30
N THR A 363 8.18 -0.88 -24.85
CA THR A 363 7.82 -1.45 -26.17
C THR A 363 8.59 -0.83 -27.34
N HIS A 364 9.19 0.36 -27.16
CA HIS A 364 10.10 1.00 -28.11
C HIS A 364 11.58 0.64 -27.87
N GLY A 365 11.86 -0.26 -26.92
CA GLY A 365 13.22 -0.75 -26.64
C GLY A 365 14.03 0.12 -25.68
N PHE A 366 13.45 1.15 -25.07
CA PHE A 366 14.14 2.00 -24.11
C PHE A 366 14.43 1.27 -22.78
N ARG A 367 15.52 1.67 -22.10
CA ARG A 367 15.93 1.10 -20.81
C ARG A 367 15.54 2.03 -19.66
N LEU A 368 14.72 1.50 -18.77
CA LEU A 368 14.25 2.18 -17.57
C LEU A 368 14.91 1.52 -16.36
N ILE A 369 15.44 2.32 -15.43
CA ILE A 369 16.10 1.81 -14.22
C ILE A 369 15.45 2.36 -12.95
N PHE A 370 15.70 1.70 -11.82
CA PHE A 370 15.17 2.09 -10.52
C PHE A 370 16.29 2.28 -9.50
N LEU A 371 16.43 3.50 -8.96
CA LEU A 371 17.35 3.81 -7.87
C LEU A 371 16.59 3.77 -6.55
N ASN A 372 16.75 2.69 -5.78
CA ASN A 372 16.07 2.46 -4.50
C ASN A 372 16.67 3.29 -3.35
N GLU A 373 16.59 4.61 -3.47
CA GLU A 373 17.00 5.59 -2.48
C GLU A 373 15.88 6.60 -2.26
N VAL A 374 15.63 6.95 -1.01
CA VAL A 374 14.65 8.00 -0.71
C VAL A 374 15.30 9.34 -1.05
N LEU A 375 14.87 9.92 -2.17
CA LEU A 375 15.37 11.21 -2.69
C LEU A 375 14.27 12.26 -2.81
N SER A 376 13.05 11.93 -2.38
CA SER A 376 11.92 12.86 -2.30
C SER A 376 10.91 12.33 -1.31
N THR A 377 10.10 13.25 -0.77
CA THR A 377 9.01 12.88 0.15
C THR A 377 7.73 13.60 -0.22
N GLY A 378 6.58 12.92 -0.07
CA GLY A 378 5.28 13.52 -0.33
C GLY A 378 4.24 13.23 0.75
N GLU A 379 3.00 13.62 0.45
CA GLU A 379 1.85 13.44 1.35
C GLU A 379 1.00 12.22 0.96
N SER A 380 0.88 11.25 1.87
CA SER A 380 -0.05 10.12 1.76
C SER A 380 -1.49 10.57 2.02
N THR A 381 -2.46 9.83 1.51
CA THR A 381 -3.89 10.09 1.72
C THR A 381 -4.27 10.05 3.20
N ARG A 382 -5.01 11.06 3.66
CA ARG A 382 -5.38 11.17 5.08
C ARG A 382 -6.67 10.45 5.46
N THR A 383 -7.52 10.09 4.50
CA THR A 383 -8.83 9.46 4.77
C THR A 383 -8.94 8.12 4.04
N TYR A 384 -9.77 7.23 4.57
CA TYR A 384 -10.09 5.95 3.93
C TYR A 384 -10.64 6.15 2.50
N THR A 385 -11.55 7.12 2.32
CA THR A 385 -12.20 7.33 1.02
C THR A 385 -11.20 7.82 -0.02
N ASP A 386 -10.33 8.78 0.33
CA ASP A 386 -9.31 9.28 -0.59
C ASP A 386 -8.32 8.16 -0.97
N PHE A 387 -7.96 7.28 -0.02
CA PHE A 387 -7.13 6.11 -0.29
C PHE A 387 -7.80 5.15 -1.28
N ILE A 388 -9.04 4.73 -1.01
CA ILE A 388 -9.77 3.82 -1.91
C ILE A 388 -9.90 4.42 -3.30
N ASP A 389 -10.30 5.69 -3.43
CA ASP A 389 -10.46 6.34 -4.72
C ASP A 389 -9.16 6.40 -5.53
N GLN A 390 -8.02 6.61 -4.85
CA GLN A 390 -6.69 6.55 -5.48
C GLN A 390 -6.41 5.14 -6.03
N ARG A 391 -6.63 4.09 -5.22
CA ARG A 391 -6.37 2.70 -5.61
C ARG A 391 -7.30 2.20 -6.69
N LEU A 392 -8.56 2.63 -6.69
CA LEU A 392 -9.52 2.32 -7.77
C LEU A 392 -9.13 2.99 -9.10
N ARG A 393 -8.52 4.18 -9.06
CA ARG A 393 -7.96 4.83 -10.25
C ARG A 393 -6.77 4.04 -10.79
N TRP A 394 -5.87 3.61 -9.90
CA TRP A 394 -4.73 2.78 -10.28
C TRP A 394 -5.14 1.42 -10.83
N LEU A 395 -6.11 0.75 -10.22
CA LEU A 395 -6.69 -0.48 -10.74
C LEU A 395 -7.20 -0.29 -12.18
N GLN A 396 -7.92 0.81 -12.43
CA GLN A 396 -8.38 1.12 -13.77
C GLN A 396 -7.22 1.35 -14.75
N GLY A 397 -6.27 2.23 -14.43
CA GLY A 397 -5.15 2.53 -15.32
C GLY A 397 -4.26 1.31 -15.58
N ASN A 398 -4.04 0.48 -14.56
CA ASN A 398 -3.27 -0.76 -14.69
C ASN A 398 -3.95 -1.79 -15.59
N PHE A 399 -5.29 -1.82 -15.61
CA PHE A 399 -6.03 -2.73 -16.47
C PHE A 399 -6.23 -2.18 -17.90
N GLN A 400 -6.37 -0.86 -18.04
CA GLN A 400 -6.52 -0.17 -19.34
C GLN A 400 -5.38 -0.45 -20.33
N VAL A 401 -4.16 -0.68 -19.85
CA VAL A 401 -2.99 -0.88 -20.72
C VAL A 401 -3.15 -2.08 -21.66
N TYR A 402 -3.89 -3.11 -21.22
CA TYR A 402 -4.13 -4.32 -22.00
C TYR A 402 -5.18 -4.12 -23.10
N PHE A 403 -5.85 -2.96 -23.13
CA PHE A 403 -6.83 -2.57 -24.16
C PHE A 403 -6.27 -1.50 -25.11
N CYS A 404 -4.98 -1.14 -25.01
CA CYS A 404 -4.37 -0.12 -25.85
C CYS A 404 -3.97 -0.60 -27.25
N GLY A 405 -3.95 -1.92 -27.50
CA GLY A 405 -3.64 -2.49 -28.82
C GLY A 405 -2.25 -2.09 -29.32
N ASP A 406 -2.17 -1.62 -30.56
CA ASP A 406 -0.92 -1.27 -31.23
C ASP A 406 -0.24 -0.01 -30.66
N ASP A 407 -0.96 0.81 -29.88
CA ASP A 407 -0.36 1.95 -29.18
C ASP A 407 0.69 1.51 -28.14
N ILE A 408 0.46 0.34 -27.53
CA ILE A 408 1.33 -0.28 -26.52
C ILE A 408 1.37 -1.81 -26.78
N PRO A 409 2.18 -2.26 -27.75
CA PRO A 409 2.16 -3.65 -28.23
C PRO A 409 2.94 -4.61 -27.30
N ILE A 410 2.41 -4.84 -26.09
CA ILE A 410 3.01 -5.65 -25.01
C ILE A 410 3.42 -7.04 -25.53
N TRP A 411 2.52 -7.73 -26.23
CA TRP A 411 2.69 -9.14 -26.56
C TRP A 411 3.60 -9.38 -27.78
N SER A 412 3.76 -8.40 -28.66
CA SER A 412 4.61 -8.54 -29.86
C SER A 412 5.99 -7.92 -29.69
N LYS A 413 6.16 -6.88 -28.85
CA LYS A 413 7.45 -6.18 -28.70
C LYS A 413 8.24 -6.55 -27.45
N LEU A 414 7.58 -6.88 -26.33
CA LEU A 414 8.31 -7.19 -25.09
C LEU A 414 8.88 -8.62 -25.11
N ASN A 415 10.02 -8.80 -24.45
CA ASN A 415 10.62 -10.13 -24.26
C ASN A 415 9.87 -10.95 -23.21
N TRP A 416 10.18 -12.25 -23.09
CA TRP A 416 9.47 -13.16 -22.18
C TRP A 416 9.60 -12.79 -20.69
N ILE A 417 10.73 -12.20 -20.28
CA ILE A 417 10.91 -11.73 -18.89
C ILE A 417 9.98 -10.54 -18.63
N GLN A 418 9.97 -9.54 -19.50
CA GLN A 418 9.08 -8.38 -19.41
C GLN A 418 7.61 -8.78 -19.48
N LYS A 419 7.24 -9.67 -20.40
CA LYS A 419 5.89 -10.26 -20.49
C LYS A 419 5.47 -10.92 -19.18
N SER A 420 6.38 -11.62 -18.51
CA SER A 420 6.08 -12.23 -17.20
C SER A 420 5.67 -11.18 -16.15
N TYR A 421 6.28 -10.00 -16.15
CA TYR A 421 5.90 -8.90 -15.25
C TYR A 421 4.57 -8.27 -15.65
N SER A 422 4.26 -8.18 -16.95
CA SER A 422 2.94 -7.78 -17.44
C SER A 422 1.86 -8.80 -17.03
N ILE A 423 2.13 -10.11 -17.13
CA ILE A 423 1.21 -11.15 -16.65
C ILE A 423 0.98 -11.01 -15.14
N SER A 424 2.04 -10.88 -14.33
CA SER A 424 1.89 -10.64 -12.88
C SER A 424 1.02 -9.41 -12.59
N GLN A 425 1.20 -8.33 -13.35
CA GLN A 425 0.41 -7.11 -13.20
C GLN A 425 -1.06 -7.30 -13.60
N LEU A 426 -1.32 -8.07 -14.66
CA LEU A 426 -2.67 -8.44 -15.09
C LEU A 426 -3.37 -9.28 -14.02
N LEU A 427 -2.71 -10.31 -13.50
CA LEU A 427 -3.24 -11.17 -12.44
C LEU A 427 -3.54 -10.37 -11.15
N TYR A 428 -2.66 -9.42 -10.79
CA TYR A 428 -2.89 -8.51 -9.67
C TYR A 428 -4.18 -7.69 -9.81
N CYS A 429 -4.60 -7.33 -11.04
CA CYS A 429 -5.86 -6.62 -11.25
C CYS A 429 -7.10 -7.46 -10.84
N PHE A 430 -6.97 -8.78 -10.76
CA PHE A 430 -8.03 -9.71 -10.35
C PHE A 430 -7.91 -10.16 -8.88
N GLN A 431 -6.91 -9.69 -8.13
CA GLN A 431 -6.70 -10.09 -6.72
C GLN A 431 -7.94 -9.85 -5.86
N SER A 432 -8.71 -8.77 -6.13
CA SER A 432 -9.95 -8.50 -5.42
C SER A 432 -11.02 -9.57 -5.62
N VAL A 433 -11.07 -10.21 -6.80
CA VAL A 433 -11.97 -11.33 -7.09
C VAL A 433 -11.59 -12.52 -6.22
N PHE A 434 -10.29 -12.83 -6.14
CA PHE A 434 -9.79 -13.97 -5.37
C PHE A 434 -10.09 -13.78 -3.89
N ARG A 435 -9.78 -12.60 -3.34
CA ARG A 435 -10.07 -12.28 -1.94
C ARG A 435 -11.57 -12.39 -1.63
N THR A 436 -12.45 -11.87 -2.49
CA THR A 436 -13.90 -11.99 -2.29
C THR A 436 -14.35 -13.45 -2.29
N VAL A 437 -13.88 -14.28 -3.23
CA VAL A 437 -14.25 -15.70 -3.25
C VAL A 437 -13.73 -16.44 -2.02
N PHE A 438 -12.50 -16.19 -1.57
CA PHE A 438 -11.96 -16.82 -0.35
C PHE A 438 -12.64 -16.35 0.94
N LEU A 439 -13.18 -15.13 0.99
CA LEU A 439 -14.03 -14.68 2.11
C LEU A 439 -15.39 -15.40 2.13
N LEU A 440 -15.97 -15.65 0.95
CA LEU A 440 -17.28 -16.29 0.81
C LEU A 440 -17.21 -17.82 0.92
N ALA A 441 -16.12 -18.46 0.49
CA ALA A 441 -16.04 -19.91 0.36
C ALA A 441 -16.30 -20.67 1.68
N PRO A 442 -15.71 -20.30 2.84
CA PRO A 442 -16.03 -20.94 4.12
C PRO A 442 -17.49 -20.70 4.54
N LEU A 443 -18.05 -19.52 4.27
CA LEU A 443 -19.46 -19.21 4.57
C LEU A 443 -20.41 -20.07 3.74
N CYS A 444 -20.15 -20.19 2.43
CA CYS A 444 -20.90 -21.06 1.54
C CYS A 444 -20.77 -22.53 1.96
N SER A 445 -19.57 -22.96 2.36
CA SER A 445 -19.34 -24.34 2.82
C SER A 445 -20.13 -24.65 4.08
N ALA A 446 -20.11 -23.73 5.06
CA ALA A 446 -20.82 -23.88 6.32
C ALA A 446 -22.35 -23.84 6.14
N TYR A 447 -22.85 -23.02 5.23
CA TYR A 447 -24.28 -22.87 4.98
C TYR A 447 -24.85 -23.99 4.10
N LEU A 448 -24.15 -24.35 3.03
CA LEU A 448 -24.59 -25.37 2.08
C LEU A 448 -24.23 -26.79 2.53
N GLY A 449 -23.30 -26.96 3.48
CA GLY A 449 -22.77 -28.28 3.85
C GLY A 449 -21.89 -28.92 2.77
N ILE A 450 -21.39 -28.11 1.81
CA ILE A 450 -20.57 -28.58 0.69
C ILE A 450 -19.12 -28.17 0.92
N SER A 451 -18.20 -29.14 0.90
CA SER A 451 -16.76 -28.83 0.96
C SER A 451 -16.16 -28.62 -0.44
N PRO A 452 -15.30 -27.60 -0.66
CA PRO A 452 -14.62 -27.40 -1.93
C PRO A 452 -13.47 -28.39 -2.17
N PHE A 453 -13.07 -29.16 -1.17
CA PHE A 453 -12.06 -30.21 -1.29
C PHE A 453 -12.29 -31.33 -0.27
N ILE A 454 -11.75 -32.52 -0.56
CA ILE A 454 -11.78 -33.69 0.33
C ILE A 454 -10.35 -33.90 0.83
N ALA A 455 -10.11 -33.65 2.11
CA ALA A 455 -8.81 -33.82 2.73
C ALA A 455 -8.96 -34.02 4.23
N THR A 456 -8.14 -34.91 4.79
CA THR A 456 -7.99 -35.11 6.23
C THR A 456 -7.08 -34.05 6.86
N LEU A 457 -7.18 -33.83 8.17
CA LEU A 457 -6.30 -32.91 8.88
C LEU A 457 -4.81 -33.29 8.76
N PRO A 458 -4.41 -34.58 8.91
CA PRO A 458 -3.07 -35.05 8.59
C PRO A 458 -2.55 -34.63 7.21
N GLU A 459 -3.34 -34.81 6.15
CA GLU A 459 -2.94 -34.43 4.80
C GLU A 459 -2.70 -32.92 4.68
N ILE A 460 -3.55 -32.09 5.30
CA ILE A 460 -3.40 -30.63 5.29
C ILE A 460 -2.11 -30.22 6.03
N LEU A 461 -1.82 -30.84 7.18
CA LEU A 461 -0.60 -30.60 7.94
C LEU A 461 0.65 -31.05 7.18
N TYR A 462 0.54 -32.09 6.35
CA TYR A 462 1.65 -32.63 5.57
C TYR A 462 1.92 -31.86 4.27
N TYR A 463 0.89 -31.47 3.51
CA TYR A 463 1.03 -30.82 2.19
C TYR A 463 0.94 -29.30 2.25
N PHE A 464 -0.13 -28.76 2.84
CA PHE A 464 -0.45 -27.33 2.76
C PHE A 464 0.34 -26.49 3.78
N MET A 465 0.34 -26.91 5.05
CA MET A 465 0.90 -26.10 6.14
C MET A 465 2.40 -25.77 5.99
N PRO A 466 3.28 -26.71 5.57
CA PRO A 466 4.71 -26.40 5.38
C PRO A 466 4.92 -25.37 4.26
N PHE A 467 4.19 -25.48 3.15
CA PHE A 467 4.22 -24.50 2.08
C PHE A 467 3.76 -23.12 2.56
N TRP A 468 2.60 -23.06 3.21
CA TRP A 468 1.98 -21.81 3.65
C TRP A 468 2.83 -21.08 4.70
N LEU A 469 3.35 -21.79 5.71
CA LEU A 469 4.21 -21.20 6.73
C LEU A 469 5.54 -20.68 6.16
N LEU A 470 6.17 -21.45 5.27
CA LEU A 470 7.40 -21.01 4.61
C LEU A 470 7.13 -19.79 3.72
N HIS A 471 6.00 -19.75 3.02
CA HIS A 471 5.60 -18.60 2.21
C HIS A 471 5.47 -17.33 3.07
N ILE A 472 4.78 -17.40 4.21
CA ILE A 472 4.63 -16.28 5.16
C ILE A 472 5.99 -15.80 5.68
N ALA A 473 6.87 -16.74 6.05
CA ALA A 473 8.20 -16.41 6.57
C ALA A 473 9.08 -15.74 5.51
N ILE A 474 9.14 -16.31 4.29
CA ILE A 474 9.92 -15.77 3.17
C ILE A 474 9.39 -14.40 2.74
N TYR A 475 8.07 -14.16 2.77
CA TYR A 475 7.49 -12.89 2.34
C TYR A 475 8.05 -11.70 3.14
N GLY A 476 8.07 -11.82 4.47
CA GLY A 476 8.69 -10.82 5.35
C GLY A 476 10.22 -10.81 5.23
N TRP A 477 10.85 -11.96 5.34
CA TRP A 477 12.31 -12.08 5.35
C TRP A 477 12.97 -11.59 4.04
N ALA A 478 12.45 -11.98 2.88
CA ALA A 478 13.03 -11.64 1.57
C ALA A 478 12.97 -10.13 1.29
N SER A 479 11.96 -9.45 1.83
CA SER A 479 11.82 -7.98 1.78
C SER A 479 12.66 -7.24 2.83
N ASN A 480 13.48 -7.94 3.63
CA ASN A 480 14.13 -7.40 4.82
C ASN A 480 13.12 -6.77 5.79
N TYR A 481 11.97 -7.43 6.01
CA TYR A 481 10.90 -7.01 6.91
C TYR A 481 10.35 -5.62 6.61
N ARG A 482 10.46 -5.19 5.34
CA ARG A 482 9.82 -3.99 4.81
C ARG A 482 8.30 -4.17 4.69
N VAL A 483 7.84 -5.42 4.67
CA VAL A 483 6.45 -5.80 4.42
C VAL A 483 6.04 -6.88 5.41
N SER A 484 4.80 -6.78 5.90
CA SER A 484 4.17 -7.80 6.73
C SER A 484 3.09 -8.53 5.95
N TYR A 485 3.12 -9.87 5.98
CA TYR A 485 2.15 -10.73 5.29
C TYR A 485 0.71 -10.45 5.76
N PHE A 486 0.48 -10.52 7.08
CA PHE A 486 -0.87 -10.32 7.63
C PHE A 486 -1.39 -8.90 7.43
N TRP A 487 -0.51 -7.91 7.35
CA TRP A 487 -0.94 -6.55 7.03
C TRP A 487 -1.44 -6.43 5.59
N ASN A 488 -0.83 -7.17 4.65
CA ASN A 488 -1.30 -7.27 3.27
C ASN A 488 -2.73 -7.85 3.17
N GLU A 489 -3.03 -8.89 3.97
CA GLU A 489 -4.39 -9.48 4.04
C GLU A 489 -5.46 -8.46 4.45
N VAL A 490 -5.12 -7.52 5.36
CA VAL A 490 -6.02 -6.42 5.76
C VAL A 490 -6.28 -5.49 4.57
N TYR A 491 -5.24 -5.07 3.85
CA TYR A 491 -5.39 -4.21 2.67
C TYR A 491 -6.26 -4.83 1.60
N GLU A 492 -6.02 -6.10 1.27
CA GLU A 492 -6.80 -6.82 0.26
C GLU A 492 -8.27 -6.93 0.69
N THR A 493 -8.52 -7.16 1.98
CA THR A 493 -9.88 -7.21 2.55
C THR A 493 -10.58 -5.87 2.45
N ILE A 494 -9.91 -4.77 2.78
CA ILE A 494 -10.43 -3.40 2.65
C ILE A 494 -10.80 -3.09 1.19
N PHE A 495 -9.94 -3.50 0.26
CA PHE A 495 -10.07 -3.13 -1.15
C PHE A 495 -11.06 -4.01 -1.93
N CYS A 496 -11.30 -5.26 -1.50
CA CYS A 496 -11.95 -6.28 -2.34
C CYS A 496 -13.31 -5.87 -2.93
N PHE A 497 -14.28 -5.40 -2.13
CA PHE A 497 -15.61 -5.04 -2.63
C PHE A 497 -15.62 -3.76 -3.47
N PRO A 498 -14.99 -2.64 -3.06
CA PRO A 498 -14.84 -1.47 -3.91
C PRO A 498 -14.17 -1.80 -5.26
N ALA A 499 -13.11 -2.61 -5.23
CA ALA A 499 -12.37 -3.02 -6.41
C ALA A 499 -13.19 -3.93 -7.34
N LEU A 500 -13.93 -4.90 -6.78
CA LEU A 500 -14.81 -5.77 -7.56
C LEU A 500 -15.86 -4.97 -8.32
N LYS A 501 -16.52 -4.01 -7.66
CA LYS A 501 -17.47 -3.09 -8.30
C LYS A 501 -16.80 -2.31 -9.43
N ARG A 502 -15.58 -1.81 -9.22
CA ARG A 502 -14.84 -1.05 -10.23
C ARG A 502 -14.42 -1.94 -11.41
N LEU A 503 -13.94 -3.15 -11.15
CA LEU A 503 -13.50 -4.11 -12.16
C LEU A 503 -14.65 -4.44 -13.13
N CYS A 504 -15.86 -4.68 -12.63
CA CYS A 504 -17.03 -4.88 -13.49
C CYS A 504 -17.31 -3.70 -14.44
N LEU A 505 -17.10 -2.46 -13.97
CA LEU A 505 -17.25 -1.26 -14.81
C LEU A 505 -16.15 -1.15 -15.85
N ILE A 506 -14.90 -1.46 -15.48
CA ILE A 506 -13.76 -1.40 -16.41
C ILE A 506 -13.89 -2.46 -17.51
N ILE A 507 -14.31 -3.69 -17.17
CA ILE A 507 -14.54 -4.75 -18.16
C ILE A 507 -15.62 -4.33 -19.17
N ARG A 508 -16.67 -3.63 -18.73
CA ARG A 508 -17.74 -3.14 -19.62
C ARG A 508 -17.29 -1.98 -20.50
N ASN A 509 -16.53 -1.03 -19.95
CA ASN A 509 -16.02 0.12 -20.69
C ASN A 509 -14.66 0.55 -20.12
N PRO A 510 -13.54 0.05 -20.67
CA PRO A 510 -12.22 0.26 -20.07
C PRO A 510 -11.80 1.73 -20.07
N PHE A 511 -12.21 2.50 -21.08
CA PHE A 511 -11.84 3.91 -21.26
C PHE A 511 -12.88 4.90 -20.68
N ALA A 512 -13.82 4.43 -19.86
CA ALA A 512 -14.75 5.30 -19.14
C ALA A 512 -14.01 6.26 -18.19
N LYS A 513 -14.61 7.44 -17.93
CA LYS A 513 -14.00 8.47 -17.07
C LYS A 513 -13.65 7.92 -15.69
N ALA A 514 -12.39 8.12 -15.29
CA ALA A 514 -11.90 7.71 -13.98
C ALA A 514 -12.45 8.59 -12.83
N SER A 515 -12.34 8.11 -11.58
CA SER A 515 -12.62 8.92 -10.39
C SER A 515 -11.70 10.15 -10.36
N ARG A 516 -12.24 11.30 -9.90
CA ARG A 516 -11.48 12.57 -9.80
C ARG A 516 -10.27 12.41 -8.88
N ALA A 517 -9.22 13.21 -9.10
CA ALA A 517 -8.02 13.26 -8.27
C ALA A 517 -8.36 13.45 -6.79
N THR A 518 -7.54 12.86 -5.91
CA THR A 518 -7.71 12.92 -4.46
C THR A 518 -7.58 14.34 -3.93
N ARG A 519 -8.34 14.70 -2.90
CA ARG A 519 -8.22 16.01 -2.25
C ARG A 519 -6.95 16.09 -1.41
N LYS A 520 -6.30 17.26 -1.40
CA LYS A 520 -5.12 17.57 -0.56
C LYS A 520 -5.49 18.59 0.51
N GLY A 521 -4.84 18.55 1.67
CA GLY A 521 -5.10 19.48 2.79
C GLY A 521 -6.44 19.28 3.51
N VAL A 522 -6.92 18.03 3.64
CA VAL A 522 -8.24 17.72 4.23
C VAL A 522 -8.27 17.99 5.74
N LYS A 523 -9.27 18.75 6.21
CA LYS A 523 -9.65 18.89 7.62
C LYS A 523 -10.95 18.16 7.91
N ALA A 524 -11.03 17.50 9.06
CA ALA A 524 -12.24 16.84 9.54
C ALA A 524 -12.31 16.88 11.08
N ASP A 525 -13.40 17.43 11.61
CA ASP A 525 -13.57 17.60 13.06
C ASP A 525 -14.21 16.40 13.75
N ARG A 526 -14.76 15.46 12.98
CA ARG A 526 -15.49 14.29 13.49
C ARG A 526 -15.00 13.00 12.84
N LYS A 527 -15.23 11.87 13.53
CA LYS A 527 -14.97 10.53 12.98
C LYS A 527 -15.86 10.28 11.76
N ASN A 528 -15.32 9.57 10.77
CA ASN A 528 -16.09 9.07 9.64
C ASN A 528 -15.98 7.54 9.58
N TYR A 529 -17.12 6.86 9.63
CA TYR A 529 -17.20 5.40 9.71
C TYR A 529 -17.18 4.72 8.33
N ASN A 530 -17.36 5.48 7.25
CA ASN A 530 -17.26 5.01 5.87
C ASN A 530 -18.16 3.78 5.55
N PHE A 531 -19.35 3.69 6.17
CA PHE A 531 -20.29 2.56 6.05
C PHE A 531 -20.61 2.16 4.60
N ASN A 532 -20.66 3.12 3.67
CA ASN A 532 -20.95 2.85 2.26
C ASN A 532 -19.99 1.83 1.63
N HIS A 533 -18.72 1.81 2.07
CA HIS A 533 -17.71 0.89 1.55
C HIS A 533 -17.52 -0.35 2.43
N THR A 534 -17.76 -0.24 3.73
CA THR A 534 -17.52 -1.33 4.70
C THR A 534 -18.74 -2.21 4.95
N LEU A 535 -19.95 -1.79 4.53
CA LEU A 535 -21.18 -2.54 4.75
C LEU A 535 -21.12 -4.02 4.29
N PRO A 536 -20.60 -4.37 3.11
CA PRO A 536 -20.47 -5.79 2.73
C PRO A 536 -19.61 -6.60 3.70
N LEU A 537 -18.51 -6.03 4.20
CA LEU A 537 -17.65 -6.68 5.19
C LEU A 537 -18.35 -6.83 6.54
N ILE A 538 -19.12 -5.83 6.97
CA ILE A 538 -19.90 -5.88 8.22
C ILE A 538 -20.91 -7.03 8.15
N ILE A 539 -21.59 -7.20 7.01
CA ILE A 539 -22.57 -8.26 6.81
C ILE A 539 -21.89 -9.63 6.83
N LEU A 540 -20.78 -9.80 6.12
CA LEU A 540 -20.04 -11.07 6.12
C LEU A 540 -19.45 -11.40 7.49
N LEU A 541 -18.99 -10.40 8.23
CA LEU A 541 -18.53 -10.58 9.61
C LEU A 541 -19.68 -11.05 10.52
N ALA A 542 -20.83 -10.39 10.45
CA ALA A 542 -22.01 -10.77 11.23
C ALA A 542 -22.47 -12.20 10.91
N LEU A 543 -22.49 -12.57 9.63
CA LEU A 543 -22.82 -13.94 9.18
C LEU A 543 -21.78 -14.95 9.67
N SER A 544 -20.49 -14.62 9.63
CA SER A 544 -19.42 -15.49 10.14
C SER A 544 -19.58 -15.76 11.62
N VAL A 545 -19.80 -14.71 12.42
CA VAL A 545 -20.01 -14.82 13.87
C VAL A 545 -21.28 -15.61 14.19
N LEU A 546 -22.37 -15.35 13.45
CA LEU A 546 -23.63 -16.07 13.61
C LEU A 546 -23.46 -17.57 13.35
N ILE A 547 -22.80 -17.94 12.24
CA ILE A 547 -22.58 -19.35 11.87
C ILE A 547 -21.68 -20.05 12.89
N ILE A 548 -20.59 -19.41 13.32
CA ILE A 548 -19.72 -19.95 14.38
C ILE A 548 -20.53 -20.17 15.67
N GLY A 549 -21.34 -19.19 16.07
CA GLY A 549 -22.19 -19.28 17.25
C GLY A 549 -23.24 -20.39 17.17
N LEU A 550 -23.95 -20.50 16.05
CA LEU A 550 -24.94 -21.56 15.81
C LEU A 550 -24.32 -22.96 15.79
N ASN A 551 -23.11 -23.08 15.25
CA ASN A 551 -22.36 -24.34 15.26
C ASN A 551 -22.00 -24.75 16.69
N LEU A 552 -21.41 -23.83 17.49
CA LEU A 552 -21.06 -24.10 18.89
C LEU A 552 -22.29 -24.48 19.73
N VAL A 553 -23.39 -23.74 19.58
CA VAL A 553 -24.66 -24.01 20.29
C VAL A 553 -25.21 -25.37 19.88
N GLY A 554 -25.34 -25.65 18.58
CA GLY A 554 -25.94 -26.91 18.18
C GLY A 554 -25.07 -28.14 18.47
N VAL A 555 -23.74 -28.02 18.56
CA VAL A 555 -22.88 -29.09 19.10
C VAL A 555 -23.17 -29.30 20.59
N GLN A 556 -23.30 -28.23 21.37
CA GLN A 556 -23.62 -28.30 22.80
C GLN A 556 -24.99 -28.94 23.08
N PHE A 557 -25.99 -28.69 22.22
CA PHE A 557 -27.34 -29.26 22.34
C PHE A 557 -27.54 -30.58 21.58
N GLY A 558 -26.48 -31.19 21.02
CA GLY A 558 -26.56 -32.46 20.31
C GLY A 558 -27.34 -32.42 19.00
N VAL A 559 -27.55 -31.22 18.46
CA VAL A 559 -28.24 -30.96 17.18
C VAL A 559 -27.31 -31.21 16.00
N TRP A 560 -26.03 -30.88 16.15
CA TRP A 560 -24.99 -31.19 15.16
C TRP A 560 -24.19 -32.40 15.66
N LEU A 561 -23.93 -33.37 14.76
CA LEU A 561 -22.97 -34.45 15.04
C LEU A 561 -21.61 -33.83 15.43
N THR A 562 -20.92 -34.44 16.40
CA THR A 562 -19.57 -34.03 16.80
C THR A 562 -18.70 -33.90 15.56
N LEU A 563 -18.05 -32.74 15.43
CA LEU A 563 -17.22 -32.29 14.32
C LEU A 563 -16.42 -33.45 13.71
N ASP A 564 -16.81 -33.88 12.51
CA ASP A 564 -15.94 -34.70 11.65
C ASP A 564 -14.61 -33.95 11.46
N GLU A 565 -13.46 -34.63 11.30
CA GLU A 565 -12.12 -34.01 11.32
C GLU A 565 -11.96 -32.83 10.34
N SER A 566 -12.74 -32.82 9.25
CA SER A 566 -12.79 -31.75 8.25
C SER A 566 -13.42 -30.44 8.75
N SER A 567 -14.24 -30.49 9.81
CA SER A 567 -14.99 -29.33 10.31
C SER A 567 -14.10 -28.32 11.05
N GLY A 568 -12.98 -28.76 11.63
CA GLY A 568 -12.00 -27.87 12.27
C GLY A 568 -11.34 -26.91 11.29
N VAL A 569 -11.10 -27.35 10.05
CA VAL A 569 -10.52 -26.54 8.97
C VAL A 569 -11.47 -25.43 8.55
N LEU A 570 -12.76 -25.73 8.45
CA LEU A 570 -13.81 -24.76 8.13
C LEU A 570 -13.91 -23.68 9.22
N ILE A 571 -13.95 -24.08 10.49
CA ILE A 571 -14.00 -23.14 11.62
C ILE A 571 -12.75 -22.26 11.66
N PHE A 572 -11.57 -22.83 11.39
CA PHE A 572 -10.32 -22.07 11.29
C PHE A 572 -10.43 -20.95 10.24
N TRP A 573 -10.89 -21.25 9.02
CA TRP A 573 -11.01 -20.25 7.96
C TRP A 573 -12.08 -19.20 8.25
N LEU A 574 -13.21 -19.59 8.87
CA LEU A 574 -14.24 -18.64 9.30
C LEU A 574 -13.70 -17.67 10.35
N PHE A 575 -12.97 -18.17 11.36
CA PHE A 575 -12.34 -17.34 12.37
C PHE A 575 -11.25 -16.44 11.78
N TYR A 576 -10.39 -17.00 10.93
CA TYR A 576 -9.35 -16.26 10.20
C TYR A 576 -9.97 -15.10 9.40
N ASN A 577 -10.99 -15.36 8.59
CA ASN A 577 -11.66 -14.33 7.80
C ASN A 577 -12.37 -13.29 8.69
N ALA A 578 -13.08 -13.73 9.73
CA ALA A 578 -13.74 -12.82 10.67
C ALA A 578 -12.74 -11.85 11.32
N LEU A 579 -11.55 -12.35 11.68
CA LEU A 579 -10.49 -11.54 12.24
C LEU A 579 -10.05 -10.43 11.29
N PHE A 580 -9.66 -10.76 10.05
CA PHE A 580 -9.20 -9.77 9.08
C PHE A 580 -10.30 -8.80 8.64
N MET A 581 -11.54 -9.25 8.53
CA MET A 581 -12.69 -8.36 8.29
C MET A 581 -12.88 -7.38 9.45
N GLY A 582 -12.78 -7.83 10.69
CA GLY A 582 -12.86 -6.97 11.87
C GLY A 582 -11.79 -5.87 11.88
N VAL A 583 -10.53 -6.24 11.63
CA VAL A 583 -9.42 -5.27 11.51
C VAL A 583 -9.67 -4.28 10.36
N ALA A 584 -10.08 -4.79 9.18
CA ALA A 584 -10.37 -3.97 8.02
C ALA A 584 -11.45 -2.91 8.31
N ILE A 585 -12.56 -3.32 8.92
CA ILE A 585 -13.67 -2.43 9.30
C ILE A 585 -13.20 -1.36 10.29
N LEU A 586 -12.45 -1.75 11.33
CA LEU A 586 -11.94 -0.82 12.33
C LEU A 586 -10.94 0.19 11.75
N SER A 587 -10.07 -0.26 10.86
CA SER A 587 -9.09 0.61 10.19
C SER A 587 -9.75 1.64 9.27
N ALA A 588 -10.97 1.37 8.79
CA ALA A 588 -11.76 2.26 7.95
C ALA A 588 -12.47 3.38 8.73
N ILE A 589 -12.40 3.38 10.06
CA ILE A 589 -12.95 4.45 10.90
C ILE A 589 -11.94 5.58 10.98
N ASP A 590 -12.13 6.60 10.15
CA ASP A 590 -11.27 7.77 10.10
C ASP A 590 -11.32 8.56 11.40
N GLN A 591 -10.14 8.85 11.93
CA GLN A 591 -9.96 9.71 13.10
C GLN A 591 -9.97 11.19 12.68
N PRO A 592 -10.39 12.13 13.56
CA PRO A 592 -10.41 13.55 13.26
C PRO A 592 -9.04 14.09 12.83
N ILE A 593 -9.01 14.92 11.78
CA ILE A 593 -7.80 15.57 11.25
C ILE A 593 -7.96 17.07 11.45
N ARG A 594 -7.38 17.59 12.54
CA ARG A 594 -7.51 19.01 12.92
C ARG A 594 -6.40 19.90 12.39
N ARG A 595 -5.37 19.33 11.75
CA ARG A 595 -4.18 20.04 11.26
C ARG A 595 -4.06 19.87 9.75
N THR A 596 -3.73 20.95 9.05
CA THR A 596 -3.41 20.97 7.62
C THR A 596 -1.94 20.67 7.32
N MET A 597 -1.05 20.97 8.27
CA MET A 597 0.39 20.75 8.15
C MET A 597 0.83 19.70 9.19
N ASP A 598 1.69 18.78 8.77
CA ASP A 598 2.24 17.77 9.66
C ASP A 598 3.34 18.34 10.53
N ARG A 599 3.50 17.74 11.72
CA ARG A 599 4.52 18.08 12.70
C ARG A 599 5.55 16.97 12.74
N PHE A 600 6.79 17.35 12.53
CA PHE A 600 7.94 16.46 12.50
C PHE A 600 8.62 16.45 13.86
N PRO A 601 9.07 15.29 14.37
CA PRO A 601 9.77 15.16 15.66
C PRO A 601 11.22 15.69 15.60
N LEU A 602 11.42 16.85 14.97
CA LEU A 602 12.70 17.53 14.90
C LEU A 602 13.03 18.15 16.26
N LYS A 603 14.18 17.77 16.81
CA LYS A 603 14.76 18.36 18.01
C LYS A 603 15.93 19.23 17.61
N THR A 604 15.75 20.53 17.78
CA THR A 604 16.80 21.54 17.54
C THR A 604 16.80 22.54 18.68
N ALA A 605 17.99 23.07 19.00
CA ALA A 605 18.13 24.12 19.99
C ALA A 605 17.45 25.41 19.50
N CYS A 606 16.66 26.04 20.38
CA CYS A 606 15.95 27.27 20.06
C CYS A 606 16.08 28.29 21.20
N LYS A 607 16.17 29.55 20.79
CA LYS A 607 16.18 30.72 21.65
C LYS A 607 14.86 31.45 21.47
N ILE A 608 14.14 31.69 22.56
CA ILE A 608 12.88 32.43 22.56
C ILE A 608 13.16 33.79 23.18
N THR A 609 13.05 34.83 22.36
CA THR A 609 13.24 36.21 22.78
C THR A 609 11.87 36.85 22.98
N VAL A 610 11.67 37.38 24.18
CA VAL A 610 10.45 38.06 24.60
C VAL A 610 10.85 39.41 25.18
N LYS A 611 10.66 40.48 24.40
CA LYS A 611 11.22 41.80 24.73
C LYS A 611 12.73 41.66 24.97
N ASP A 612 13.21 41.91 26.19
CA ASP A 612 14.63 41.81 26.58
C ASP A 612 14.99 40.49 27.27
N GLN A 613 14.02 39.57 27.45
CA GLN A 613 14.24 38.28 28.11
C GLN A 613 14.49 37.18 27.09
N VAL A 614 15.46 36.33 27.40
CA VAL A 614 15.87 35.22 26.54
C VAL A 614 15.65 33.90 27.28
N PHE A 615 14.89 33.01 26.66
CA PHE A 615 14.64 31.66 27.16
C PHE A 615 15.25 30.65 26.21
N LEU A 616 16.01 29.71 26.76
CA LEU A 616 16.59 28.62 25.99
C LEU A 616 15.72 27.37 26.11
N GLY A 617 15.62 26.65 24.99
CA GLY A 617 14.81 25.45 24.90
C GLY A 617 15.18 24.58 23.73
N TYR A 618 14.45 23.48 23.58
CA TYR A 618 14.56 22.57 22.45
C TYR A 618 13.18 22.28 21.88
N THR A 619 13.08 22.19 20.56
CA THR A 619 11.85 21.75 19.91
C THR A 619 11.58 20.27 20.22
N GLN A 620 10.34 19.93 20.53
CA GLN A 620 9.84 18.55 20.52
C GLN A 620 9.33 18.15 19.15
N ASN A 621 8.70 19.11 18.48
CA ASN A 621 8.26 18.98 17.09
C ASN A 621 8.20 20.34 16.42
N LEU A 622 8.34 20.32 15.09
CA LEU A 622 8.31 21.48 14.21
C LEU A 622 7.41 21.19 12.99
N SER A 623 6.70 22.21 12.52
CA SER A 623 5.91 22.20 11.29
C SER A 623 6.11 23.53 10.58
N GLU A 624 5.63 23.65 9.34
CA GLU A 624 5.62 24.93 8.62
C GLU A 624 4.83 26.04 9.32
N GLY A 625 3.82 25.69 10.12
CA GLY A 625 2.95 26.66 10.78
C GLY A 625 3.21 26.84 12.27
N GLY A 626 4.20 26.17 12.86
CA GLY A 626 4.46 26.30 14.29
C GLY A 626 5.34 25.21 14.89
N ALA A 627 5.68 25.39 16.16
CA ALA A 627 6.56 24.51 16.91
C ALA A 627 5.99 24.13 18.29
N ARG A 628 6.52 23.08 18.89
CA ARG A 628 6.33 22.78 20.31
C ARG A 628 7.71 22.80 20.96
N VAL A 629 7.92 23.66 21.94
CA VAL A 629 9.22 23.87 22.59
C VAL A 629 9.14 23.44 24.05
N LEU A 630 10.18 22.76 24.53
CA LEU A 630 10.44 22.59 25.95
C LEU A 630 11.48 23.61 26.37
N LEU A 631 11.18 24.36 27.43
CA LEU A 631 12.10 25.33 28.00
C LEU A 631 13.02 24.63 29.02
N ILE A 632 14.28 25.06 29.06
CA ILE A 632 15.26 24.59 30.05
C ILE A 632 14.96 25.24 31.40
N THR A 633 14.51 26.50 31.39
CA THR A 633 14.19 27.27 32.59
C THR A 633 12.73 27.04 32.99
N PRO A 634 12.45 26.56 34.21
CA PRO A 634 11.13 26.01 34.57
C PRO A 634 10.04 27.03 34.91
N ASP A 635 10.38 28.29 35.16
CA ASP A 635 9.42 29.22 35.78
C ASP A 635 9.50 30.61 35.14
N VAL A 636 8.57 30.90 34.23
CA VAL A 636 8.47 32.21 33.58
C VAL A 636 7.01 32.54 33.32
N ALA A 637 6.56 33.65 33.90
CA ALA A 637 5.28 34.29 33.58
C ALA A 637 5.34 34.92 32.17
N LEU A 638 5.27 34.09 31.13
CA LEU A 638 5.15 34.52 29.74
C LEU A 638 3.72 35.02 29.48
N ASN A 639 3.48 36.30 29.76
CA ASN A 639 2.18 36.97 29.54
C ASN A 639 2.03 37.59 28.13
N THR A 640 2.96 37.31 27.21
CA THR A 640 2.96 37.93 25.86
C THR A 640 2.57 36.92 24.79
N SER A 641 1.74 37.35 23.85
CA SER A 641 1.29 36.51 22.75
C SER A 641 2.40 36.32 21.71
N ILE A 642 3.08 37.40 21.28
CA ILE A 642 4.08 37.34 20.20
C ILE A 642 5.50 37.26 20.77
N VAL A 643 6.27 36.28 20.27
CA VAL A 643 7.65 36.01 20.63
C VAL A 643 8.50 35.81 19.37
N GLU A 644 9.80 36.09 19.46
CA GLU A 644 10.74 35.72 18.40
C GLU A 644 11.40 34.38 18.75
N VAL A 645 11.38 33.44 17.81
CA VAL A 645 11.99 32.12 17.96
C VAL A 645 13.16 32.01 17.00
N THR A 646 14.39 31.96 17.53
CA THR A 646 15.60 31.70 16.76
C THR A 646 15.95 30.22 16.83
N PHE A 647 16.08 29.57 15.66
CA PHE A 647 16.56 28.20 15.55
C PHE A 647 18.09 28.22 15.42
N LEU A 648 18.79 27.89 16.50
CA LEU A 648 20.23 28.17 16.65
C LEU A 648 21.09 27.38 15.66
N GLU A 649 20.73 26.12 15.40
CA GLU A 649 21.48 25.23 14.49
C GLU A 649 21.34 25.64 13.01
N TYR A 650 20.26 26.35 12.67
CA TYR A 650 19.92 26.70 11.28
C TYR A 650 20.07 28.19 10.99
N GLY A 651 20.31 29.02 12.01
CA GLY A 651 20.65 30.43 11.87
C GLY A 651 19.51 31.33 11.36
N PHE A 652 18.24 31.02 11.67
CA PHE A 652 17.10 31.87 11.30
C PHE A 652 16.14 32.11 12.47
N SER A 653 15.45 33.25 12.45
CA SER A 653 14.41 33.62 13.40
C SER A 653 13.04 33.69 12.74
N ILE A 654 11.98 33.38 13.48
CA ILE A 654 10.58 33.53 13.07
C ILE A 654 9.76 34.14 14.21
N GLN A 655 8.85 35.05 13.89
CA GLN A 655 7.86 35.54 14.84
C GLN A 655 6.76 34.49 15.07
N ALA A 656 6.40 34.27 16.33
CA ALA A 656 5.43 33.25 16.69
C ALA A 656 4.49 33.71 17.81
N GLU A 657 3.25 33.24 17.77
CA GLU A 657 2.27 33.41 18.84
C GLU A 657 2.29 32.20 19.79
N ILE A 658 2.28 32.44 21.10
CA ILE A 658 2.08 31.39 22.11
C ILE A 658 0.59 31.02 22.17
N VAL A 659 0.27 29.81 21.72
CA VAL A 659 -1.12 29.32 21.68
C VAL A 659 -1.49 28.54 22.95
N ARG A 660 -0.51 27.89 23.59
CA ARG A 660 -0.76 27.03 24.75
C ARG A 660 0.50 26.76 25.56
N PHE A 661 0.33 26.74 26.89
CA PHE A 661 1.32 26.23 27.84
C PHE A 661 1.03 24.76 28.20
N PHE A 662 2.07 23.99 28.51
CA PHE A 662 1.93 22.63 29.01
C PHE A 662 3.13 22.24 29.89
N VAL A 663 2.90 21.32 30.82
CA VAL A 663 3.96 20.69 31.62
C VAL A 663 4.10 19.23 31.20
N LYS A 664 5.33 18.75 31.05
CA LYS A 664 5.61 17.34 30.74
C LYS A 664 6.84 16.88 31.49
N LYS A 665 6.68 15.90 32.40
CA LYS A 665 7.77 15.35 33.22
C LYS A 665 8.58 16.46 33.92
N ASP A 666 7.87 17.36 34.60
CA ASP A 666 8.44 18.51 35.33
C ASP A 666 9.20 19.54 34.47
N GLN A 667 9.06 19.47 33.14
CA GLN A 667 9.55 20.50 32.22
C GLN A 667 8.39 21.34 31.69
N PHE A 668 8.56 22.66 31.76
CA PHE A 668 7.65 23.62 31.19
C PHE A 668 7.83 23.70 29.66
N GLY A 669 6.73 23.78 28.93
CA GLY A 669 6.78 23.85 27.48
C GLY A 669 5.67 24.72 26.92
N ILE A 670 5.95 25.24 25.72
CA ILE A 670 5.08 26.15 25.01
C ILE A 670 4.79 25.64 23.60
N ALA A 671 3.55 25.87 23.15
CA ALA A 671 3.13 25.62 21.79
C ALA A 671 3.04 26.95 21.04
N LEU A 672 3.74 27.01 19.92
CA LEU A 672 3.93 28.21 19.12
C LEU A 672 3.24 28.04 17.76
N GLN A 673 2.63 29.12 17.27
CA GLN A 673 2.10 29.24 15.92
C GLN A 673 2.87 30.36 15.21
N PHE A 674 3.42 30.10 14.04
CA PHE A 674 4.20 31.10 13.32
C PHE A 674 3.31 32.19 12.72
N VAL A 675 3.80 33.42 12.75
CA VAL A 675 3.13 34.64 12.30
C VAL A 675 4.04 35.33 11.30
N GLN A 676 3.49 35.78 10.16
CA GLN A 676 4.24 36.54 9.14
C GLN A 676 5.55 35.87 8.69
N VAL A 677 5.49 34.60 8.28
CA VAL A 677 6.67 33.89 7.78
C VAL A 677 7.07 34.45 6.41
N GLU A 678 8.25 35.07 6.35
CA GLU A 678 8.81 35.60 5.10
C GLU A 678 9.30 34.48 4.17
N THR A 679 9.45 34.76 2.88
CA THR A 679 9.85 33.76 1.87
C THR A 679 11.22 33.14 2.17
N GLU A 680 12.19 33.90 2.66
CA GLU A 680 13.51 33.38 3.07
C GLU A 680 13.42 32.46 4.30
N GLN A 681 12.61 32.84 5.31
CA GLN A 681 12.36 32.00 6.48
C GLN A 681 11.66 30.70 6.07
N GLN A 682 10.73 30.78 5.13
CA GLN A 682 10.04 29.61 4.59
C GLN A 682 10.97 28.71 3.79
N ARG A 683 11.92 29.26 3.02
CA ARG A 683 12.97 28.49 2.35
C ARG A 683 13.75 27.64 3.35
N LYS A 684 14.24 28.26 4.42
CA LYS A 684 14.95 27.56 5.50
C LYS A 684 14.07 26.51 6.19
N LEU A 685 12.82 26.84 6.47
CA LEU A 685 11.90 25.93 7.14
C LEU A 685 11.61 24.68 6.29
N VAL A 686 11.34 24.85 4.99
CA VAL A 686 11.10 23.72 4.07
C VAL A 686 12.37 22.89 3.90
N GLU A 687 13.52 23.53 3.76
CA GLU A 687 14.83 22.86 3.64
C GLU A 687 15.05 21.91 4.83
N VAL A 688 14.91 22.42 6.05
CA VAL A 688 15.08 21.67 7.30
C VAL A 688 14.06 20.55 7.46
N LEU A 689 12.81 20.79 7.08
CA LEU A 689 11.73 19.82 7.31
C LEU A 689 11.71 18.71 6.26
N TYR A 690 12.00 19.00 4.99
CA TYR A 690 11.68 18.09 3.89
C TYR A 690 12.87 17.66 3.03
N THR A 691 13.99 18.39 3.02
CA THR A 691 15.04 18.16 1.99
C THR A 691 16.19 17.23 2.42
N GLU A 692 16.26 16.88 3.70
CA GLU A 692 17.27 15.94 4.24
C GLU A 692 16.68 14.88 5.18
N MET A 693 15.47 15.11 5.73
CA MET A 693 14.83 14.20 6.70
C MET A 693 15.74 13.80 7.89
N THR A 694 16.57 14.71 8.42
CA THR A 694 17.48 14.43 9.56
C THR A 694 16.76 13.96 10.82
N TRP A 695 15.51 14.40 11.02
CA TRP A 695 14.64 13.99 12.12
C TRP A 695 13.98 12.62 11.90
N TRP A 696 14.08 12.06 10.70
CA TRP A 696 13.44 10.81 10.34
C TRP A 696 14.21 9.62 10.94
N LYS A 697 13.59 8.95 11.92
CA LYS A 697 14.03 7.62 12.33
C LYS A 697 13.39 6.61 11.39
N GLN A 698 14.22 5.83 10.67
CA GLN A 698 13.71 4.69 9.91
C GLN A 698 12.82 3.85 10.82
N ARG A 699 11.56 3.63 10.41
CA ARG A 699 10.60 2.86 11.21
C ARG A 699 11.22 1.50 11.53
N LYS A 700 10.97 1.00 12.74
CA LYS A 700 11.30 -0.39 13.07
C LYS A 700 10.65 -1.27 12.00
N LYS A 701 11.36 -2.29 11.57
CA LYS A 701 10.88 -3.28 10.60
C LYS A 701 10.32 -4.44 11.40
N PRO A 702 9.04 -4.40 11.82
CA PRO A 702 8.49 -5.43 12.68
C PRO A 702 8.53 -6.78 11.96
N GLY A 703 8.75 -7.86 12.72
CA GLY A 703 8.51 -9.18 12.19
C GLY A 703 7.04 -9.35 11.79
N THR A 704 6.75 -10.35 10.97
CA THR A 704 5.37 -10.70 10.59
C THR A 704 4.50 -10.97 11.82
N LEU A 705 5.06 -11.65 12.84
CA LEU A 705 4.35 -11.94 14.08
C LEU A 705 4.12 -10.69 14.94
N ASP A 706 5.12 -9.80 15.05
CA ASP A 706 4.97 -8.56 15.82
C ASP A 706 3.87 -7.67 15.19
N SER A 707 3.86 -7.60 13.86
CA SER A 707 2.81 -6.94 13.06
C SER A 707 1.42 -7.50 13.37
N PHE A 708 1.30 -8.82 13.38
CA PHE A 708 0.08 -9.51 13.73
C PHE A 708 -0.37 -9.19 15.15
N LEU A 709 0.49 -9.38 16.15
CA LEU A 709 0.15 -9.14 17.56
C LEU A 709 -0.26 -7.68 17.83
N ALA A 710 0.43 -6.71 17.23
CA ALA A 710 0.07 -5.30 17.40
C ALA A 710 -1.29 -4.95 16.77
N MET A 711 -1.59 -5.53 15.60
CA MET A 711 -2.88 -5.40 14.93
C MET A 711 -4.01 -5.99 15.79
N ILE A 712 -3.80 -7.17 16.36
CA ILE A 712 -4.76 -7.83 17.25
C ILE A 712 -4.97 -7.02 18.52
N ALA A 713 -3.88 -6.56 19.15
CA ALA A 713 -3.96 -5.72 20.34
C ALA A 713 -4.75 -4.42 20.09
N SER A 714 -4.54 -3.76 18.95
CA SER A 714 -5.30 -2.56 18.56
C SER A 714 -6.80 -2.86 18.36
N THR A 715 -7.10 -4.03 17.79
CA THR A 715 -8.48 -4.50 17.54
C THR A 715 -9.20 -4.81 18.84
N ILE A 716 -8.58 -5.55 19.76
CA ILE A 716 -9.13 -5.89 21.09
C ILE A 716 -9.39 -4.62 21.91
N GLN A 717 -8.48 -3.64 21.83
CA GLN A 717 -8.65 -2.35 22.51
C GLN A 717 -9.72 -1.46 21.85
N ALA A 718 -10.26 -1.85 20.70
CA ALA A 718 -11.23 -1.09 19.91
C ALA A 718 -10.85 0.41 19.78
N ARG A 719 -9.55 0.71 19.66
CA ARG A 719 -9.01 2.08 19.69
C ARG A 719 -9.75 3.04 18.76
N PRO A 720 -10.05 2.68 17.50
CA PRO A 720 -10.74 3.60 16.59
C PRO A 720 -12.13 4.02 17.08
N LEU A 721 -12.79 3.17 17.88
CA LEU A 721 -14.09 3.43 18.49
C LEU A 721 -13.95 4.20 19.80
N LEU A 722 -13.12 3.69 20.71
CA LEU A 722 -13.07 4.12 22.11
C LEU A 722 -12.21 5.37 22.36
N ASN A 723 -11.16 5.61 21.56
CA ASN A 723 -10.33 6.78 21.77
C ASN A 723 -11.10 8.06 21.46
N ARG A 724 -11.20 8.94 22.46
CA ARG A 724 -11.52 10.36 22.26
C ARG A 724 -10.22 11.05 21.85
N TYR A 725 -10.14 11.49 20.61
CA TYR A 725 -9.07 12.37 20.17
C TYR A 725 -9.42 13.76 20.68
N ASP A 726 -8.79 14.17 21.78
CA ASP A 726 -8.91 15.53 22.35
C ASP A 726 -8.10 16.58 21.60
#